data_AF-A0AAU9DDP6-F1
#
_entry.id   AF-A0AAU9DDP6-F1
#
_cell.length_a   1.000
_cell.length_b   1.000
_cell.length_c   1.000
_cell.angle_alpha   90.00
_cell.angle_beta   90.00
_cell.angle_gamma   90.00
#
_symmetry.space_group_name_H-M   'P 1'
#
loop_
_entity.id
_entity.type
_entity.pdbx_description
1 polymer ?
#
loop_
_entity_poly.entity_id
_entity_poly.type
_entity_poly.pdbx_seq_one_letter_code
_entity_poly.pdbx_strand_id
1 'polypeptide(L)'
;MQIYQMQINHFTNPIGFDFRDPTFTYKIKEASGKKLEAHKLEISIDPDFKQLIYTTEKESTTKSLFTNISLDLKPRTRYWWRVQAWSDTNEEAINVSWFETGKLDETWQSKWISPTNDKLRSAQLSYQFKCQKEVEKVRLYICGLGLYEATINEEKVSAEFLTPGYNNYDAWIQYQSYDITKMLETENEISVILGQGWYKGRFGFDGGSENIYGSRLALNAEIRIVYTDGSSDLIVTDDNWQASTGIIGENSIYYGEDQDETLANQSISLEEISGPTDKLHERLSAPVIVAEKMPVKSVINEPELLLDLGQNMVGWVTFKNRLPKGTTIKLEFAETLIHGKFYRDNLREARAAFVYTSNGDEKWVRPHFTFFGFRYVRITGWPENLTLNPDDFVGIVLTTEMQRTGWFETDNSAVNRLYQNILWSQKGNFLEVPTDCPQRDERMGWTGDAQIFSKTALYNADATAFYQKFGFDLETEQRTHGGAPTMTIPNVPSDLPAPETANGIWGDAAVVIPWNVYLASGDSRILRRQFKSMKAWLDYVATRPFENGLWVKDFQFGDWLALDGDDPTSPIGGTEAQFVANVYYLNSLRIASKTAQILGQSDPFKERAKNLKQAIRNEYFSPNGRFVQDTQTGYLLALHFDLVSASERFAMIEKLKARIQKDQYHLTTGFVGTPLLNPVLSDAGLDDLAYTLLLNDDYPSWLYEVKMGATTIWERWNSILPNGDMSPEGMNSLNHYAYGAVGSWLYEDVLGIKALDPGFSKIQVAPHVHWSIPRFSGSYLSPNGLIKVAFEVDKNNQVTINLTVPFNTEAHVRLPYHEENEKKMLLTAGDYEFKYQATTELRRSFDEKMTLKDILADPLTAVRFKERFEDHRISSEREVRHHANDSLADLKEQNLLTENELSEFLNNLREI
;
A
#
# COMPACT_ATOMS: atom_id res chain seq x y z
N MET A 1 13.95 -31.72 -0.68
CA MET A 1 13.59 -30.64 0.28
C MET A 1 14.66 -29.54 0.27
N GLN A 2 14.26 -28.25 0.28
CA GLN A 2 15.16 -27.09 0.45
C GLN A 2 14.56 -26.05 1.40
N ILE A 3 15.38 -25.48 2.30
CA ILE A 3 14.99 -24.34 3.16
C ILE A 3 15.38 -23.04 2.47
N TYR A 4 14.45 -22.09 2.38
CA TYR A 4 14.64 -20.79 1.74
C TYR A 4 13.90 -19.67 2.48
N GLN A 5 14.14 -18.41 2.07
CA GLN A 5 13.51 -17.22 2.64
C GLN A 5 13.60 -17.20 4.18
N MET A 6 14.83 -17.37 4.68
CA MET A 6 15.14 -17.28 6.11
C MET A 6 15.11 -15.81 6.51
N GLN A 7 14.22 -15.48 7.45
CA GLN A 7 13.96 -14.11 7.88
C GLN A 7 13.95 -14.03 9.41
N ILE A 8 14.49 -12.92 9.93
CA ILE A 8 14.27 -12.47 11.30
C ILE A 8 13.45 -11.18 11.26
N ASN A 9 12.36 -11.12 12.02
CA ASN A 9 11.45 -9.97 12.03
C ASN A 9 11.04 -9.47 10.63
N HIS A 10 10.80 -10.41 9.69
CA HIS A 10 10.47 -10.14 8.27
C HIS A 10 11.63 -9.67 7.38
N PHE A 11 12.85 -9.53 7.91
CA PHE A 11 14.04 -9.13 7.15
C PHE A 11 15.01 -10.29 6.91
N THR A 12 15.67 -10.29 5.75
CA THR A 12 16.73 -11.26 5.42
C THR A 12 18.10 -10.65 5.68
N ASN A 13 18.92 -11.31 6.50
CA ASN A 13 20.27 -10.85 6.85
C ASN A 13 20.39 -9.37 7.27
N PRO A 14 19.50 -8.86 8.14
CA PRO A 14 19.48 -7.44 8.50
C PRO A 14 20.61 -7.04 9.46
N ILE A 15 20.95 -5.74 9.45
CA ILE A 15 21.91 -5.10 10.37
C ILE A 15 21.23 -3.90 11.04
N GLY A 16 21.26 -3.85 12.37
CA GLY A 16 20.88 -2.65 13.13
C GLY A 16 19.39 -2.31 13.18
N PHE A 17 18.52 -3.29 12.95
CA PHE A 17 17.08 -3.15 13.18
C PHE A 17 16.71 -3.54 14.61
N ASP A 18 15.50 -3.18 15.03
CA ASP A 18 15.01 -3.57 16.35
C ASP A 18 14.71 -5.07 16.44
N PHE A 19 15.56 -5.78 17.18
CA PHE A 19 15.44 -7.21 17.46
C PHE A 19 15.09 -7.52 18.92
N ARG A 20 14.57 -6.55 19.70
CA ARG A 20 14.21 -6.76 21.11
C ARG A 20 13.13 -7.84 21.33
N ASP A 21 12.33 -8.14 20.33
CA ASP A 21 11.36 -9.25 20.32
C ASP A 21 11.55 -10.07 19.03
N PRO A 22 12.57 -10.94 18.94
CA PRO A 22 12.96 -11.58 17.69
C PRO A 22 12.03 -12.75 17.32
N THR A 23 11.80 -12.92 16.01
CA THR A 23 11.17 -14.12 15.46
C THR A 23 11.86 -14.61 14.23
N PHE A 24 11.92 -15.93 14.11
CA PHE A 24 12.55 -16.62 13.01
C PHE A 24 11.49 -17.28 12.12
N THR A 25 11.62 -17.04 10.82
CA THR A 25 10.76 -17.60 9.78
C THR A 25 11.63 -18.27 8.73
N TYR A 26 11.19 -19.42 8.25
CA TYR A 26 11.78 -20.07 7.09
C TYR A 26 10.69 -20.78 6.29
N LYS A 27 10.91 -20.92 4.99
CA LYS A 27 10.01 -21.63 4.08
C LYS A 27 10.69 -22.88 3.54
N ILE A 28 9.88 -23.85 3.11
CA ILE A 28 10.34 -25.11 2.52
C ILE A 28 9.75 -25.26 1.12
N LYS A 29 10.58 -25.66 0.16
CA LYS A 29 10.16 -26.01 -1.20
C LYS A 29 10.81 -27.32 -1.65
N GLU A 30 10.33 -27.83 -2.78
CA GLU A 30 10.91 -29.02 -3.44
C GLU A 30 11.04 -30.22 -2.47
N ALA A 31 10.08 -30.39 -1.57
CA ALA A 31 9.97 -31.55 -0.69
C ALA A 31 9.09 -32.62 -1.33
N SER A 32 9.45 -33.90 -1.20
CA SER A 32 8.54 -35.01 -1.53
C SER A 32 7.39 -35.10 -0.52
N GLY A 33 7.69 -34.74 0.74
CA GLY A 33 6.72 -34.63 1.81
C GLY A 33 5.76 -33.45 1.63
N LYS A 34 4.64 -33.49 2.37
CA LYS A 34 3.59 -32.46 2.29
C LYS A 34 3.56 -31.53 3.49
N LYS A 35 4.16 -31.93 4.62
CA LYS A 35 4.09 -31.21 5.89
C LYS A 35 5.44 -31.19 6.60
N LEU A 36 5.66 -30.15 7.40
CA LEU A 36 6.75 -30.13 8.36
C LEU A 36 6.41 -31.09 9.51
N GLU A 37 7.33 -31.99 9.84
CA GLU A 37 7.18 -32.95 10.92
C GLU A 37 7.95 -32.52 12.17
N ALA A 38 9.17 -32.00 11.96
CA ALA A 38 10.03 -31.54 13.03
C ALA A 38 11.04 -30.50 12.56
N HIS A 39 11.58 -29.71 13.48
CA HIS A 39 12.75 -28.89 13.24
C HIS A 39 13.71 -28.87 14.43
N LYS A 40 14.92 -28.39 14.18
CA LYS A 40 15.90 -27.99 15.18
C LYS A 40 16.43 -26.61 14.79
N LEU A 41 16.41 -25.67 15.74
CA LEU A 41 16.92 -24.31 15.56
C LEU A 41 18.11 -24.08 16.48
N GLU A 42 19.20 -23.57 15.92
CA GLU A 42 20.42 -23.21 16.65
C GLU A 42 20.80 -21.77 16.33
N ILE A 43 21.25 -21.03 17.34
CA ILE A 43 21.75 -19.65 17.22
C ILE A 43 23.11 -19.57 17.90
N SER A 44 24.07 -18.95 17.23
CA SER A 44 25.46 -18.86 17.62
C SER A 44 26.02 -17.45 17.41
N ILE A 45 27.08 -17.12 18.13
CA ILE A 45 27.87 -15.89 17.93
C ILE A 45 29.07 -16.11 16.98
N ASP A 46 29.24 -17.31 16.44
CA ASP A 46 30.27 -17.63 15.44
C ASP A 46 29.69 -18.45 14.27
N PRO A 47 30.25 -18.30 13.05
CA PRO A 47 29.73 -18.98 11.86
C PRO A 47 29.92 -20.50 11.86
N ASP A 48 30.82 -21.03 12.69
CA ASP A 48 31.08 -22.48 12.81
C ASP A 48 30.13 -23.17 13.80
N PHE A 49 29.26 -22.42 14.47
CA PHE A 49 28.33 -22.89 15.50
C PHE A 49 29.04 -23.57 16.70
N LYS A 50 30.22 -23.09 17.09
CA LYS A 50 30.98 -23.60 18.26
C LYS A 50 30.51 -22.97 19.58
N GLN A 51 30.00 -21.74 19.53
CA GLN A 51 29.50 -20.98 20.67
C GLN A 51 28.00 -20.75 20.48
N LEU A 52 27.22 -21.78 20.79
CA LEU A 52 25.76 -21.71 20.77
C LEU A 52 25.26 -20.86 21.94
N ILE A 53 24.36 -19.93 21.65
CA ILE A 53 23.61 -19.17 22.66
C ILE A 53 22.16 -19.66 22.81
N TYR A 54 21.69 -20.42 21.82
CA TYR A 54 20.37 -21.04 21.83
C TYR A 54 20.38 -22.32 20.97
N THR A 55 19.72 -23.36 21.45
CA THR A 55 19.44 -24.58 20.70
C THR A 55 18.12 -25.15 21.16
N THR A 56 17.31 -25.62 20.21
CA THR A 56 16.22 -26.54 20.50
C THR A 56 16.73 -27.98 20.39
N GLU A 57 15.97 -28.93 20.92
CA GLU A 57 16.09 -30.33 20.49
C GLU A 57 15.46 -30.50 19.10
N LYS A 58 15.48 -31.72 18.56
CA LYS A 58 14.57 -32.07 17.45
C LYS A 58 13.14 -32.09 17.98
N GLU A 59 12.41 -31.02 17.73
CA GLU A 59 11.05 -30.82 18.23
C GLU A 59 10.04 -31.14 17.14
N SER A 60 9.03 -31.96 17.46
CA SER A 60 7.91 -32.18 16.55
C SER A 60 7.08 -30.90 16.46
N THR A 61 6.89 -30.39 15.25
CA THR A 61 6.22 -29.12 15.02
C THR A 61 5.83 -28.97 13.56
N THR A 62 4.69 -28.32 13.34
CA THR A 62 4.25 -27.86 12.01
C THR A 62 4.50 -26.37 11.81
N LYS A 63 5.16 -25.70 12.76
CA LYS A 63 5.41 -24.24 12.70
C LYS A 63 6.79 -23.96 12.12
N SER A 64 6.81 -23.32 10.95
CA SER A 64 8.01 -22.75 10.33
C SER A 64 8.00 -21.21 10.29
N LEU A 65 6.91 -20.59 10.74
CA LEU A 65 6.68 -19.15 10.68
C LEU A 65 6.70 -18.54 12.09
N PHE A 66 7.40 -17.42 12.22
CA PHE A 66 7.41 -16.53 13.38
C PHE A 66 7.68 -17.22 14.72
N THR A 67 8.61 -18.17 14.75
CA THR A 67 9.07 -18.78 16.00
C THR A 67 9.68 -17.70 16.88
N ASN A 68 9.00 -17.36 17.97
CA ASN A 68 9.40 -16.31 18.91
C ASN A 68 10.27 -16.87 20.02
N ILE A 69 11.40 -16.20 20.26
CA ILE A 69 12.44 -16.68 21.18
C ILE A 69 12.92 -15.50 22.01
N SER A 70 13.10 -15.71 23.31
CA SER A 70 13.78 -14.74 24.16
C SER A 70 15.29 -14.94 24.05
N LEU A 71 16.01 -13.89 23.64
CA LEU A 71 17.46 -13.90 23.50
C LEU A 71 18.06 -12.71 24.26
N ASP A 72 19.13 -12.95 25.01
CA ASP A 72 19.97 -11.90 25.58
C ASP A 72 20.92 -11.37 24.51
N LEU A 73 20.39 -10.48 23.66
CA LEU A 73 21.13 -9.88 22.56
C LEU A 73 22.13 -8.85 23.09
N LYS A 74 23.33 -8.87 22.53
CA LYS A 74 24.42 -7.93 22.82
C LYS A 74 24.49 -6.89 21.71
N PRO A 75 24.90 -5.65 22.03
CA PRO A 75 25.12 -4.62 21.02
C PRO A 75 26.13 -5.08 19.95
N ARG A 76 25.96 -4.62 18.71
CA ARG A 76 26.95 -4.67 17.62
C ARG A 76 27.47 -6.10 17.35
N THR A 77 26.61 -7.08 17.57
CA THR A 77 26.96 -8.50 17.57
C THR A 77 26.23 -9.20 16.43
N ARG A 78 27.00 -9.90 15.59
CA ARG A 78 26.44 -10.75 14.54
C ARG A 78 26.10 -12.11 15.12
N TYR A 79 24.87 -12.54 14.89
CA TYR A 79 24.35 -13.83 15.26
C TYR A 79 24.13 -14.67 14.01
N TRP A 80 24.64 -15.88 14.02
CA TRP A 80 24.39 -16.90 13.01
C TRP A 80 23.31 -17.82 13.51
N TRP A 81 22.34 -18.14 12.66
CA TRP A 81 21.29 -19.07 13.03
C TRP A 81 21.09 -20.08 11.92
N ARG A 82 20.78 -21.32 12.29
CA ARG A 82 20.51 -22.39 11.35
C ARG A 82 19.30 -23.19 11.76
N VAL A 83 18.57 -23.62 10.74
CA VAL A 83 17.43 -24.52 10.90
C VAL A 83 17.75 -25.81 10.18
N GLN A 84 17.56 -26.92 10.90
CA GLN A 84 17.47 -28.25 10.34
C GLN A 84 16.00 -28.66 10.41
N ALA A 85 15.40 -29.07 9.29
CA ALA A 85 13.98 -29.39 9.20
C ALA A 85 13.78 -30.78 8.59
N TRP A 86 12.75 -31.48 9.08
CA TRP A 86 12.33 -32.79 8.58
C TRP A 86 10.88 -32.75 8.10
N SER A 87 10.62 -33.35 6.93
CA SER A 87 9.25 -33.53 6.44
C SER A 87 8.58 -34.79 7.01
N ASP A 88 7.28 -34.92 6.76
CA ASP A 88 6.45 -36.13 7.02
C ASP A 88 6.92 -37.39 6.26
N THR A 89 7.83 -37.25 5.30
CA THR A 89 8.49 -38.37 4.60
C THR A 89 9.92 -38.64 5.09
N ASN A 90 10.33 -38.01 6.20
CA ASN A 90 11.69 -38.02 6.75
C ASN A 90 12.78 -37.44 5.83
N GLU A 91 12.43 -36.71 4.76
CA GLU A 91 13.41 -35.86 4.07
C GLU A 91 13.94 -34.79 5.02
N GLU A 92 15.22 -34.45 4.88
CA GLU A 92 15.91 -33.49 5.73
C GLU A 92 16.54 -32.37 4.90
N ALA A 93 16.53 -31.16 5.45
CA ALA A 93 17.30 -30.03 4.92
C ALA A 93 17.89 -29.20 6.08
N ILE A 94 19.05 -28.59 5.86
CA ILE A 94 19.67 -27.63 6.77
C ILE A 94 20.08 -26.38 6.00
N ASN A 95 19.88 -25.20 6.59
CA ASN A 95 20.36 -23.94 6.02
C ASN A 95 20.71 -22.93 7.12
N VAL A 96 21.59 -21.98 6.78
CA VAL A 96 22.17 -20.98 7.69
C VAL A 96 21.81 -19.57 7.21
N SER A 97 21.53 -18.68 8.14
CA SER A 97 21.37 -17.24 7.92
C SER A 97 21.99 -16.49 9.09
N TRP A 98 21.98 -15.16 9.07
CA TRP A 98 22.52 -14.33 10.13
C TRP A 98 21.70 -13.07 10.32
N PHE A 99 21.93 -12.37 11.42
CA PHE A 99 21.47 -11.00 11.65
C PHE A 99 22.47 -10.29 12.56
N GLU A 100 22.47 -8.97 12.58
CA GLU A 100 23.39 -8.20 13.40
C GLU A 100 22.65 -7.08 14.15
N THR A 101 22.87 -7.01 15.46
CA THR A 101 22.27 -5.99 16.32
C THR A 101 22.95 -4.64 16.11
N GLY A 102 22.19 -3.56 16.35
CA GLY A 102 22.71 -2.19 16.40
C GLY A 102 23.39 -1.88 17.73
N LYS A 103 23.38 -0.61 18.14
CA LYS A 103 23.91 -0.15 19.43
C LYS A 103 23.08 -0.62 20.65
N LEU A 104 21.84 -1.05 20.47
CA LEU A 104 20.88 -1.33 21.55
C LEU A 104 20.86 -0.16 22.54
N ASP A 105 21.12 -0.44 23.81
CA ASP A 105 21.11 0.57 24.87
C ASP A 105 22.50 1.19 25.13
N GLU A 106 23.48 0.96 24.23
CA GLU A 106 24.79 1.62 24.35
C GLU A 106 24.71 3.12 24.13
N THR A 107 25.32 3.86 25.05
CA THR A 107 25.46 5.30 24.93
C THR A 107 26.23 5.69 23.68
N TRP A 108 25.71 6.69 22.97
CA TRP A 108 26.42 7.36 21.88
C TRP A 108 27.59 8.18 22.45
N GLN A 109 28.77 7.96 21.89
CA GLN A 109 29.99 8.69 22.22
C GLN A 109 30.14 9.94 21.36
N SER A 110 29.50 9.95 20.19
CA SER A 110 29.42 11.08 19.28
C SER A 110 28.57 12.23 19.80
N LYS A 111 28.88 13.43 19.29
CA LYS A 111 28.12 14.65 19.52
C LYS A 111 27.26 14.94 18.31
N TRP A 112 26.12 15.59 18.55
CA TRP A 112 25.38 16.19 17.46
C TRP A 112 26.12 17.44 17.01
N ILE A 113 26.48 17.49 15.72
CA ILE A 113 27.12 18.65 15.10
C ILE A 113 26.14 19.30 14.12
N SER A 114 26.08 20.62 14.14
CA SER A 114 25.16 21.40 13.31
C SER A 114 25.88 22.62 12.72
N PRO A 115 25.57 23.03 11.48
CA PRO A 115 25.98 24.33 10.98
C PRO A 115 25.52 25.45 11.92
N THR A 116 26.39 26.45 12.16
CA THR A 116 26.07 27.60 13.03
C THR A 116 24.99 28.51 12.46
N ASN A 117 24.80 28.51 11.14
CA ASN A 117 23.71 29.20 10.47
C ASN A 117 22.48 28.28 10.36
N ASP A 118 21.52 28.46 11.26
CA ASP A 118 20.27 27.70 11.30
C ASP A 118 19.36 27.92 10.09
N LYS A 119 19.59 28.95 9.28
CA LYS A 119 18.84 29.22 8.04
C LYS A 119 19.30 28.38 6.85
N LEU A 120 20.39 27.63 6.97
CA LEU A 120 20.87 26.76 5.90
C LEU A 120 19.85 25.68 5.57
N ARG A 121 19.62 25.50 4.26
CA ARG A 121 18.64 24.55 3.71
C ARG A 121 19.31 23.22 3.34
N SER A 122 20.61 23.25 3.06
CA SER A 122 21.47 22.08 2.91
C SER A 122 22.87 22.39 3.47
N ALA A 123 23.62 21.34 3.81
CA ALA A 123 25.02 21.41 4.17
C ALA A 123 25.71 20.08 3.83
N GLN A 124 26.99 20.14 3.45
CA GLN A 124 27.85 18.97 3.28
C GLN A 124 28.88 18.96 4.41
N LEU A 125 28.88 17.89 5.21
CA LEU A 125 29.79 17.68 6.32
C LEU A 125 30.77 16.56 5.94
N SER A 126 32.07 16.76 6.16
CA SER A 126 33.06 15.72 5.88
C SER A 126 34.14 15.59 6.95
N TYR A 127 34.74 14.41 7.00
CA TYR A 127 35.84 14.09 7.89
C TYR A 127 36.79 13.10 7.24
N GLN A 128 38.09 13.41 7.32
CA GLN A 128 39.15 12.56 6.81
C GLN A 128 39.79 11.76 7.93
N PHE A 129 40.01 10.47 7.70
CA PHE A 129 40.61 9.57 8.68
C PHE A 129 41.50 8.53 8.01
N LYS A 130 42.38 7.89 8.79
CA LYS A 130 43.29 6.86 8.30
C LYS A 130 43.11 5.57 9.06
N CYS A 131 43.09 4.45 8.34
CA CYS A 131 43.17 3.12 8.93
C CYS A 131 44.63 2.82 9.28
N GLN A 132 44.93 2.66 10.57
CA GLN A 132 46.31 2.47 11.05
C GLN A 132 46.84 1.06 10.76
N LYS A 133 45.94 0.10 10.55
CA LYS A 133 46.22 -1.34 10.43
C LYS A 133 45.25 -2.01 9.46
N GLU A 134 45.46 -3.29 9.21
CA GLU A 134 44.56 -4.13 8.42
C GLU A 134 43.20 -4.28 9.12
N VAL A 135 42.15 -3.91 8.41
CA VAL A 135 40.77 -3.85 8.90
C VAL A 135 40.12 -5.23 8.83
N GLU A 136 39.47 -5.65 9.92
CA GLU A 136 38.63 -6.84 9.98
C GLU A 136 37.15 -6.50 9.73
N LYS A 137 36.65 -5.45 10.39
CA LYS A 137 35.22 -5.09 10.38
C LYS A 137 35.02 -3.61 10.61
N VAL A 138 34.12 -3.00 9.84
CA VAL A 138 33.74 -1.59 10.01
C VAL A 138 32.24 -1.43 10.03
N ARG A 139 31.74 -0.66 11.00
CA ARG A 139 30.32 -0.29 11.08
C ARG A 139 30.17 1.21 11.17
N LEU A 140 29.25 1.75 10.38
CA LEU A 140 28.76 3.12 10.50
C LEU A 140 27.38 3.09 11.16
N TYR A 141 27.23 3.83 12.26
CA TYR A 141 25.95 4.14 12.88
C TYR A 141 25.70 5.63 12.66
N ILE A 142 24.61 6.01 12.01
CA ILE A 142 24.42 7.37 11.52
C ILE A 142 22.96 7.81 11.56
N CYS A 143 22.75 9.08 11.90
CA CYS A 143 21.47 9.77 11.81
C CYS A 143 21.68 11.24 11.47
N GLY A 144 20.89 11.77 10.54
CA GLY A 144 20.79 13.20 10.24
C GLY A 144 19.39 13.74 10.57
N LEU A 145 19.30 14.90 11.22
CA LEU A 145 18.03 15.62 11.41
C LEU A 145 17.68 16.39 10.15
N GLY A 146 16.51 16.10 9.59
CA GLY A 146 16.21 16.38 8.18
C GLY A 146 16.26 15.09 7.39
N LEU A 147 16.96 15.13 6.25
CA LEU A 147 17.39 13.96 5.51
C LEU A 147 18.91 13.99 5.37
N TYR A 148 19.53 12.84 5.15
CA TYR A 148 20.94 12.75 4.84
C TYR A 148 21.22 11.73 3.74
N GLU A 149 22.36 11.88 3.09
CA GLU A 149 22.98 10.86 2.25
C GLU A 149 24.48 10.84 2.54
N ALA A 150 25.03 9.65 2.78
CA ALA A 150 26.44 9.47 3.15
C ALA A 150 27.23 8.75 2.04
N THR A 151 28.47 9.18 1.85
CA THR A 151 29.46 8.56 0.97
C THR A 151 30.75 8.28 1.74
N ILE A 152 31.42 7.18 1.42
CA ILE A 152 32.82 6.92 1.79
C ILE A 152 33.63 6.93 0.50
N ASN A 153 34.66 7.77 0.41
CA ASN A 153 35.52 7.87 -0.78
C ASN A 153 34.70 8.04 -2.08
N GLU A 154 33.73 8.95 -2.05
CA GLU A 154 32.77 9.25 -3.14
C GLU A 154 31.77 8.12 -3.48
N GLU A 155 31.90 6.93 -2.88
CA GLU A 155 30.93 5.84 -3.03
C GLU A 155 29.80 5.98 -2.00
N LYS A 156 28.55 5.98 -2.47
CA LYS A 156 27.36 6.05 -1.59
C LYS A 156 27.30 4.83 -0.66
N VAL A 157 27.14 5.07 0.64
CA VAL A 157 27.14 4.04 1.69
C VAL A 157 26.04 2.99 1.52
N SER A 158 24.90 3.38 0.97
CA SER A 158 23.75 2.48 0.82
C SER A 158 22.92 2.79 -0.43
N ALA A 159 22.14 1.80 -0.88
CA ALA A 159 21.14 1.98 -1.92
C ALA A 159 19.86 2.70 -1.43
N GLU A 160 19.81 3.10 -0.16
CA GLU A 160 18.63 3.67 0.49
C GLU A 160 18.53 5.18 0.20
N PHE A 161 17.31 5.70 0.10
CA PHE A 161 17.05 7.12 -0.14
C PHE A 161 16.17 7.70 0.97
N LEU A 162 16.13 9.03 1.07
CA LEU A 162 15.31 9.74 2.05
C LEU A 162 15.55 9.29 3.50
N THR A 163 16.79 8.90 3.84
CA THR A 163 17.19 8.54 5.21
C THR A 163 17.24 9.79 6.11
N PRO A 164 16.85 9.73 7.40
CA PRO A 164 16.47 8.54 8.16
C PRO A 164 15.00 8.11 8.04
N GLY A 165 14.27 8.65 7.06
CA GLY A 165 12.85 8.39 6.85
C GLY A 165 11.95 9.45 7.46
N TYR A 166 10.63 9.23 7.40
CA TYR A 166 9.62 10.08 8.03
C TYR A 166 9.01 9.34 9.22
N ASN A 167 9.13 9.86 10.43
CA ASN A 167 8.55 9.26 11.63
C ASN A 167 8.16 10.36 12.63
N ASN A 168 7.52 10.00 13.74
CA ASN A 168 7.23 10.97 14.80
C ASN A 168 8.54 11.36 15.53
N TYR A 169 9.27 12.36 14.98
CA TYR A 169 10.57 12.80 15.51
C TYR A 169 10.49 13.35 16.95
N ASP A 170 9.31 13.76 17.40
CA ASP A 170 9.10 14.19 18.79
C ASP A 170 9.16 13.04 19.77
N ALA A 171 8.77 11.84 19.35
CA ALA A 171 8.74 10.65 20.20
C ALA A 171 10.00 9.77 20.05
N TRP A 172 10.52 9.63 18.84
CA TRP A 172 11.64 8.71 18.54
C TRP A 172 12.33 9.11 17.23
N ILE A 173 13.56 8.65 17.00
CA ILE A 173 14.35 8.93 15.79
C ILE A 173 15.11 7.67 15.40
N GLN A 174 14.98 7.28 14.15
CA GLN A 174 15.62 6.08 13.61
C GLN A 174 17.06 6.38 13.18
N TYR A 175 18.03 5.62 13.67
CA TYR A 175 19.37 5.62 13.09
C TYR A 175 19.57 4.39 12.18
N GLN A 176 20.46 4.50 11.19
CA GLN A 176 20.81 3.41 10.29
C GLN A 176 22.17 2.84 10.67
N SER A 177 22.35 1.54 10.44
CA SER A 177 23.60 0.82 10.66
C SER A 177 24.06 0.18 9.36
N TYR A 178 25.29 0.48 8.94
CA TYR A 178 25.84 0.01 7.67
C TYR A 178 27.15 -0.75 7.86
N ASP A 179 27.33 -1.81 7.07
CA ASP A 179 28.61 -2.50 6.91
C ASP A 179 29.41 -1.82 5.79
N ILE A 180 30.36 -0.96 6.16
CA ILE A 180 31.22 -0.23 5.22
C ILE A 180 32.62 -0.85 5.12
N THR A 181 32.80 -2.09 5.60
CA THR A 181 34.12 -2.74 5.70
C THR A 181 34.86 -2.76 4.36
N LYS A 182 34.15 -3.00 3.26
CA LYS A 182 34.72 -3.13 1.91
C LYS A 182 34.95 -1.79 1.21
N MET A 183 34.52 -0.68 1.81
CA MET A 183 34.66 0.67 1.23
C MET A 183 35.91 1.39 1.74
N LEU A 184 36.58 0.86 2.79
CA LEU A 184 37.73 1.52 3.38
C LEU A 184 39.03 1.24 2.62
N GLU A 185 39.82 2.30 2.49
CA GLU A 185 41.21 2.32 2.03
C GLU A 185 42.15 2.70 3.18
N THR A 186 43.41 3.03 2.89
CA THR A 186 44.37 3.51 3.92
C THR A 186 44.01 4.92 4.40
N GLU A 187 43.64 5.80 3.47
CA GLU A 187 43.15 7.14 3.73
C GLU A 187 41.71 7.19 3.27
N ASN A 188 40.83 7.75 4.08
CA ASN A 188 39.40 7.72 3.85
C ASN A 188 38.78 9.09 4.10
N GLU A 189 37.74 9.40 3.35
CA GLU A 189 36.85 10.52 3.62
C GLU A 189 35.41 10.02 3.73
N ILE A 190 34.77 10.32 4.86
CA ILE A 190 33.32 10.29 4.96
C ILE A 190 32.79 11.68 4.59
N SER A 191 31.80 11.72 3.72
CA SER A 191 31.05 12.93 3.38
C SER A 191 29.56 12.67 3.53
N VAL A 192 28.84 13.59 4.17
CA VAL A 192 27.41 13.49 4.44
C VAL A 192 26.75 14.79 4.01
N ILE A 193 25.85 14.70 3.04
CA ILE A 193 24.97 15.81 2.68
C ILE A 193 23.72 15.77 3.55
N LEU A 194 23.25 16.93 4.02
CA LEU A 194 22.03 17.11 4.80
C LEU A 194 21.01 17.94 4.02
N GLY A 195 19.73 17.59 4.12
CA GLY A 195 18.60 18.30 3.53
C GLY A 195 17.47 18.47 4.53
N GLN A 196 16.48 19.32 4.22
CA GLN A 196 15.46 19.71 5.19
C GLN A 196 14.45 18.60 5.53
N GLY A 197 14.08 17.78 4.54
CA GLY A 197 13.14 16.68 4.73
C GLY A 197 11.79 17.08 5.30
N TRP A 198 11.19 16.13 6.03
CA TRP A 198 9.99 16.34 6.85
C TRP A 198 10.29 17.02 8.19
N TYR A 199 11.54 16.94 8.68
CA TYR A 199 11.94 17.49 9.98
C TYR A 199 11.85 19.02 10.02
N LYS A 200 12.46 19.66 9.01
CA LYS A 200 12.63 21.11 8.90
C LYS A 200 11.85 21.71 7.72
N GLY A 201 11.72 20.96 6.63
CA GLY A 201 11.14 21.46 5.38
C GLY A 201 9.65 21.79 5.50
N ARG A 202 9.16 22.64 4.60
CA ARG A 202 7.73 22.96 4.50
C ARG A 202 6.92 21.69 4.18
N PHE A 203 6.03 21.30 5.08
CA PHE A 203 5.17 20.10 4.97
C PHE A 203 3.87 20.30 5.79
N GLY A 204 2.78 19.61 5.45
CA GLY A 204 1.49 19.78 6.14
C GLY A 204 0.38 20.39 5.28
N PHE A 205 -0.77 20.66 5.90
CA PHE A 205 -1.98 21.17 5.25
C PHE A 205 -1.80 22.60 4.74
N ASP A 206 -2.63 23.02 3.78
CA ASP A 206 -2.73 24.40 3.28
C ASP A 206 -1.36 25.01 2.90
N GLY A 207 -0.58 24.28 2.10
CA GLY A 207 0.77 24.68 1.69
C GLY A 207 1.88 24.33 2.69
N GLY A 208 1.53 23.94 3.91
CA GLY A 208 2.42 23.39 4.93
C GLY A 208 3.16 24.44 5.78
N SER A 209 3.72 23.96 6.88
CA SER A 209 4.55 24.75 7.81
C SER A 209 6.00 24.29 7.78
N GLU A 210 6.95 25.22 7.96
CA GLU A 210 8.36 24.88 8.16
C GLU A 210 8.66 24.55 9.63
N ASN A 211 9.77 23.85 9.86
CA ASN A 211 10.31 23.55 11.19
C ASN A 211 9.35 22.77 12.10
N ILE A 212 8.61 21.80 11.52
CA ILE A 212 7.61 21.00 12.23
C ILE A 212 8.20 20.36 13.49
N TYR A 213 9.40 19.78 13.37
CA TYR A 213 10.07 19.06 14.47
C TYR A 213 11.35 19.75 14.95
N GLY A 214 11.92 20.64 14.14
CA GLY A 214 13.02 21.49 14.55
C GLY A 214 13.57 22.36 13.43
N SER A 215 14.38 23.35 13.82
CA SER A 215 14.87 24.41 12.92
C SER A 215 16.29 24.20 12.38
N ARG A 216 16.98 23.14 12.83
CA ARG A 216 18.41 22.93 12.54
C ARG A 216 18.66 21.60 11.83
N LEU A 217 19.51 21.64 10.81
CA LEU A 217 20.16 20.44 10.28
C LEU A 217 21.22 19.98 11.27
N ALA A 218 21.30 18.68 11.56
CA ALA A 218 22.32 18.14 12.45
C ALA A 218 22.72 16.72 12.06
N LEU A 219 23.95 16.33 12.35
CA LEU A 219 24.49 15.00 12.12
C LEU A 219 24.97 14.38 13.43
N ASN A 220 24.70 13.09 13.61
CA ASN A 220 25.31 12.27 14.63
C ASN A 220 25.77 10.96 13.99
N ALA A 221 27.07 10.65 14.08
CA ALA A 221 27.62 9.43 13.53
C ALA A 221 28.76 8.83 14.35
N GLU A 222 28.84 7.50 14.37
CA GLU A 222 29.97 6.71 14.88
C GLU A 222 30.46 5.75 13.80
N ILE A 223 31.75 5.81 13.44
CA ILE A 223 32.42 4.78 12.65
C ILE A 223 33.27 3.95 13.61
N ARG A 224 32.99 2.65 13.68
CA ARG A 224 33.73 1.70 14.51
C ARG A 224 34.55 0.79 13.62
N ILE A 225 35.86 0.81 13.80
CA ILE A 225 36.83 0.01 13.06
C ILE A 225 37.39 -1.04 14.01
N VAL A 226 37.31 -2.30 13.64
CA VAL A 226 37.99 -3.42 14.30
C VAL A 226 39.08 -3.90 13.36
N TYR A 227 40.30 -4.05 13.87
CA TYR A 227 41.47 -4.50 13.13
C TYR A 227 41.74 -5.99 13.35
N THR A 228 42.47 -6.62 12.44
CA THR A 228 42.79 -8.06 12.47
C THR A 228 43.63 -8.49 13.68
N ASP A 229 44.27 -7.53 14.37
CA ASP A 229 45.02 -7.78 15.62
C ASP A 229 44.14 -7.68 16.89
N GLY A 230 42.84 -7.43 16.73
CA GLY A 230 41.86 -7.29 17.82
C GLY A 230 41.77 -5.89 18.43
N SER A 231 42.59 -4.92 18.00
CA SER A 231 42.42 -3.52 18.40
C SER A 231 41.28 -2.83 17.65
N SER A 232 40.82 -1.68 18.13
CA SER A 232 39.72 -0.94 17.52
C SER A 232 39.88 0.57 17.61
N ASP A 233 39.42 1.27 16.58
CA ASP A 233 39.26 2.73 16.56
C ASP A 233 37.77 3.13 16.53
N LEU A 234 37.50 4.32 17.06
CA LEU A 234 36.19 4.95 17.03
C LEU A 234 36.35 6.38 16.51
N ILE A 235 35.72 6.66 15.38
CA ILE A 235 35.60 8.01 14.82
C ILE A 235 34.18 8.48 15.12
N VAL A 236 34.05 9.72 15.58
CA VAL A 236 32.77 10.30 15.98
C VAL A 236 32.55 11.65 15.31
N THR A 237 31.29 12.08 15.24
CA THR A 237 30.97 13.49 14.97
C THR A 237 31.33 14.37 16.16
N ASP A 238 32.20 15.35 15.91
CA ASP A 238 32.76 16.32 16.86
C ASP A 238 33.21 17.61 16.14
N ASP A 239 33.90 18.51 16.85
CA ASP A 239 34.40 19.78 16.34
C ASP A 239 35.54 19.71 15.31
N ASN A 240 36.06 18.50 15.00
CA ASN A 240 37.10 18.29 13.98
C ASN A 240 36.52 18.09 12.57
N TRP A 241 35.20 17.96 12.45
CA TRP A 241 34.51 17.87 11.17
C TRP A 241 34.56 19.20 10.43
N GLN A 242 34.54 19.12 9.10
CA GLN A 242 34.45 20.27 8.23
C GLN A 242 33.04 20.35 7.65
N ALA A 243 32.54 21.55 7.41
CA ALA A 243 31.28 21.76 6.71
C ALA A 243 31.44 22.75 5.57
N SER A 244 30.58 22.58 4.57
CA SER A 244 30.51 23.44 3.41
C SER A 244 29.09 23.52 2.84
N THR A 245 28.82 24.50 1.99
CA THR A 245 27.48 24.73 1.41
C THR A 245 27.05 23.64 0.44
N GLY A 246 28.01 22.98 -0.24
CA GLY A 246 27.72 22.07 -1.33
C GLY A 246 27.08 22.77 -2.54
N ILE A 247 26.35 21.99 -3.35
CA ILE A 247 25.67 22.46 -4.57
C ILE A 247 24.14 22.55 -4.42
N ILE A 248 23.58 22.04 -3.32
CA ILE A 248 22.13 21.95 -3.10
C ILE A 248 21.65 23.22 -2.41
N GLY A 249 20.70 23.91 -3.03
CA GLY A 249 20.04 25.11 -2.51
C GLY A 249 18.77 24.78 -1.72
N GLU A 250 17.67 25.45 -2.08
CA GLU A 250 16.37 25.20 -1.47
C GLU A 250 15.89 23.78 -1.82
N ASN A 251 15.45 23.03 -0.80
CA ASN A 251 15.00 21.66 -0.96
C ASN A 251 13.91 21.32 0.07
N SER A 252 12.80 20.75 -0.37
CA SER A 252 11.81 20.15 0.53
C SER A 252 10.91 19.20 -0.25
N ILE A 253 10.11 18.42 0.47
CA ILE A 253 9.22 17.42 -0.12
C ILE A 253 8.24 18.06 -1.13
N TYR A 254 7.59 19.17 -0.79
CA TYR A 254 6.66 19.85 -1.71
C TYR A 254 7.36 20.81 -2.68
N TYR A 255 8.44 21.45 -2.25
CA TYR A 255 9.13 22.47 -3.05
C TYR A 255 9.85 21.85 -4.26
N GLY A 256 10.38 20.64 -4.08
CA GLY A 256 11.35 20.04 -4.99
C GLY A 256 12.77 20.37 -4.55
N GLU A 257 13.68 20.59 -5.49
CA GLU A 257 15.08 20.85 -5.21
C GLU A 257 15.71 21.78 -6.25
N ASP A 258 16.55 22.70 -5.79
CA ASP A 258 17.37 23.55 -6.66
C ASP A 258 18.85 23.19 -6.46
N GLN A 259 19.58 22.98 -7.56
CA GLN A 259 21.01 22.70 -7.57
C GLN A 259 21.74 23.69 -8.49
N ASP A 260 22.86 24.22 -8.00
CA ASP A 260 23.73 25.08 -8.79
C ASP A 260 25.20 24.67 -8.62
N GLU A 261 25.73 24.00 -9.62
CA GLU A 261 27.11 23.49 -9.61
C GLU A 261 28.15 24.54 -10.04
N THR A 262 27.70 25.76 -10.34
CA THR A 262 28.60 26.89 -10.61
C THR A 262 28.95 27.67 -9.35
N LEU A 263 28.21 27.45 -8.25
CA LEU A 263 28.48 28.08 -6.97
C LEU A 263 29.80 27.60 -6.38
N ALA A 264 30.57 28.54 -5.86
CA ALA A 264 31.76 28.20 -5.08
C ALA A 264 31.33 27.52 -3.77
N ASN A 265 31.91 26.37 -3.48
CA ASN A 265 31.66 25.68 -2.22
C ASN A 265 32.27 26.49 -1.06
N GLN A 266 31.44 27.06 -0.18
CA GLN A 266 31.89 27.92 0.91
C GLN A 266 32.01 27.11 2.19
N SER A 267 33.12 27.28 2.93
CA SER A 267 33.28 26.68 4.26
C SER A 267 32.28 27.27 5.25
N ILE A 268 31.69 26.41 6.08
CA ILE A 268 30.71 26.75 7.10
C ILE A 268 31.26 26.32 8.46
N SER A 269 31.06 27.15 9.48
CA SER A 269 31.37 26.77 10.85
C SER A 269 30.36 25.76 11.40
N LEU A 270 30.86 24.74 12.08
CA LEU A 270 30.05 23.80 12.85
C LEU A 270 30.06 24.18 14.32
N GLU A 271 29.02 23.77 15.04
CA GLU A 271 29.00 23.75 16.50
C GLU A 271 28.41 22.43 17.00
N GLU A 272 28.87 22.01 18.18
CA GLU A 272 28.23 20.94 18.93
C GLU A 272 26.92 21.45 19.55
N ILE A 273 25.85 20.66 19.42
CA ILE A 273 24.55 20.97 19.99
C ILE A 273 24.09 19.86 20.95
N SER A 274 23.23 20.24 21.89
CA SER A 274 22.46 19.25 22.65
C SER A 274 21.36 18.68 21.75
N GLY A 275 21.67 17.61 21.01
CA GLY A 275 20.69 16.93 20.16
C GLY A 275 19.91 15.81 20.87
N PRO A 276 18.89 15.24 20.21
CA PRO A 276 17.93 14.29 20.79
C PRO A 276 18.48 12.86 20.86
N THR A 277 19.66 12.67 21.47
CA THR A 277 20.32 11.36 21.55
C THR A 277 19.50 10.32 22.30
N ASP A 278 18.70 10.73 23.27
CA ASP A 278 17.78 9.87 24.03
C ASP A 278 16.63 9.31 23.17
N LYS A 279 16.33 9.95 22.03
CA LYS A 279 15.34 9.50 21.06
C LYS A 279 15.93 8.59 19.98
N LEU A 280 17.25 8.37 19.94
CA LEU A 280 17.85 7.51 18.91
C LEU A 280 17.56 6.03 19.19
N HIS A 281 16.94 5.37 18.23
CA HIS A 281 16.57 3.96 18.29
C HIS A 281 16.93 3.22 17.01
N GLU A 282 17.12 1.90 17.12
CA GLU A 282 17.19 1.05 15.94
C GLU A 282 15.98 1.29 15.04
N ARG A 283 16.23 1.31 13.73
CA ARG A 283 15.17 1.43 12.74
C ARG A 283 14.15 0.28 12.83
N LEU A 284 12.90 0.64 12.60
CA LEU A 284 11.80 -0.29 12.29
C LEU A 284 11.46 -0.29 10.81
N SER A 285 11.73 0.82 10.13
CA SER A 285 11.45 1.03 8.70
C SER A 285 12.26 0.08 7.80
N ALA A 286 11.57 -0.51 6.82
CA ALA A 286 12.21 -1.02 5.62
C ALA A 286 12.70 0.18 4.76
N PRO A 287 13.79 0.02 4.00
CA PRO A 287 14.41 1.17 3.33
C PRO A 287 13.60 1.66 2.12
N VAL A 288 13.65 2.96 1.83
CA VAL A 288 13.20 3.47 0.51
C VAL A 288 14.28 3.18 -0.53
N ILE A 289 13.90 2.49 -1.61
CA ILE A 289 14.79 2.02 -2.67
C ILE A 289 14.29 2.41 -4.06
N VAL A 290 15.14 2.25 -5.07
CA VAL A 290 14.70 2.28 -6.48
C VAL A 290 13.99 0.97 -6.80
N ALA A 291 12.67 1.04 -7.02
CA ALA A 291 11.86 -0.09 -7.45
C ALA A 291 12.09 -0.41 -8.93
N GLU A 292 12.04 0.63 -9.77
CA GLU A 292 12.04 0.52 -11.22
C GLU A 292 12.72 1.74 -11.85
N LYS A 293 13.29 1.54 -13.04
CA LYS A 293 13.81 2.60 -13.90
C LYS A 293 12.96 2.65 -15.17
N MET A 294 12.34 3.80 -15.42
CA MET A 294 11.42 4.02 -16.53
C MET A 294 12.09 4.85 -17.63
N PRO A 295 12.30 4.31 -18.84
CA PRO A 295 12.73 5.12 -19.96
C PRO A 295 11.63 6.12 -20.35
N VAL A 296 12.02 7.23 -20.97
CA VAL A 296 11.06 8.15 -21.59
C VAL A 296 10.31 7.42 -22.71
N LYS A 297 8.98 7.39 -22.66
CA LYS A 297 8.16 6.73 -23.68
C LYS A 297 8.03 7.57 -24.93
N SER A 298 7.87 8.89 -24.78
CA SER A 298 7.79 9.82 -25.92
C SER A 298 8.10 11.25 -25.50
N VAL A 299 8.54 12.05 -26.47
CA VAL A 299 8.76 13.50 -26.33
C VAL A 299 7.68 14.25 -27.10
N ILE A 300 7.04 15.23 -26.46
CA ILE A 300 6.07 16.14 -27.07
C ILE A 300 6.77 17.50 -27.17
N ASN A 301 6.82 18.11 -28.36
CA ASN A 301 7.62 19.32 -28.62
C ASN A 301 6.80 20.60 -28.81
N GLU A 302 5.47 20.50 -28.94
CA GLU A 302 4.58 21.66 -29.14
C GLU A 302 3.28 21.50 -28.34
N PRO A 303 2.75 22.57 -27.71
CA PRO A 303 3.35 23.91 -27.58
C PRO A 303 4.49 24.00 -26.54
N GLU A 304 4.72 22.93 -25.78
CA GLU A 304 5.72 22.85 -24.70
C GLU A 304 6.59 21.59 -24.89
N LEU A 305 7.84 21.64 -24.41
CA LEU A 305 8.74 20.47 -24.39
C LEU A 305 8.41 19.58 -23.19
N LEU A 306 7.76 18.44 -23.44
CA LEU A 306 7.32 17.48 -22.43
C LEU A 306 7.94 16.10 -22.65
N LEU A 307 8.26 15.42 -21.56
CA LEU A 307 8.50 13.98 -21.53
C LEU A 307 7.24 13.28 -21.03
N ASP A 308 6.75 12.26 -21.75
CA ASP A 308 5.75 11.30 -21.24
C ASP A 308 6.48 10.02 -20.84
N LEU A 309 6.37 9.62 -19.56
CA LEU A 309 6.94 8.35 -19.08
C LEU A 309 5.97 7.16 -19.29
N GLY A 310 4.73 7.42 -19.71
CA GLY A 310 3.71 6.43 -20.00
C GLY A 310 3.01 5.85 -18.77
N GLN A 311 3.41 6.26 -17.57
CA GLN A 311 2.92 5.79 -16.27
C GLN A 311 2.98 6.95 -15.27
N ASN A 312 1.89 7.17 -14.52
CA ASN A 312 1.92 8.01 -13.33
C ASN A 312 2.71 7.27 -12.24
N MET A 313 3.95 7.71 -12.01
CA MET A 313 4.93 7.10 -11.13
C MET A 313 5.32 8.06 -10.00
N VAL A 314 6.04 7.55 -9.00
CA VAL A 314 6.51 8.36 -7.87
C VAL A 314 8.02 8.22 -7.70
N GLY A 315 8.70 9.34 -7.56
CA GLY A 315 10.15 9.44 -7.45
C GLY A 315 10.66 10.70 -8.15
N TRP A 316 11.61 10.57 -9.07
CA TRP A 316 12.14 11.71 -9.82
C TRP A 316 12.65 11.30 -11.20
N VAL A 317 13.02 12.28 -12.02
CA VAL A 317 13.81 12.04 -13.24
C VAL A 317 15.28 12.30 -12.94
N THR A 318 16.14 11.33 -13.29
CA THR A 318 17.58 11.56 -13.44
C THR A 318 17.89 11.83 -14.90
N PHE A 319 18.88 12.68 -15.16
CA PHE A 319 19.32 12.92 -16.53
C PHE A 319 20.84 13.01 -16.64
N LYS A 320 21.34 12.72 -17.85
CA LYS A 320 22.75 12.87 -18.18
C LYS A 320 23.02 14.30 -18.61
N ASN A 321 23.70 15.07 -17.76
CA ASN A 321 24.10 16.44 -18.07
C ASN A 321 25.12 16.45 -19.21
N ARG A 322 24.80 17.22 -20.25
CA ARG A 322 25.70 17.58 -21.36
C ARG A 322 25.60 19.08 -21.68
N LEU A 323 24.99 19.84 -20.77
CA LEU A 323 24.65 21.24 -20.98
C LEU A 323 25.90 22.11 -20.77
N PRO A 324 26.06 23.19 -21.55
CA PRO A 324 27.14 24.15 -21.32
C PRO A 324 27.14 24.73 -19.90
N LYS A 325 28.32 25.06 -19.40
CA LYS A 325 28.47 25.72 -18.09
C LYS A 325 27.60 26.97 -17.98
N GLY A 326 26.88 27.11 -16.86
CA GLY A 326 25.95 28.21 -16.58
C GLY A 326 24.57 28.05 -17.21
N THR A 327 24.30 26.96 -17.95
CA THR A 327 22.95 26.66 -18.43
C THR A 327 22.09 26.20 -17.27
N THR A 328 20.94 26.83 -17.08
CA THR A 328 19.93 26.41 -16.09
C THR A 328 18.73 25.80 -16.81
N ILE A 329 18.37 24.57 -16.42
CA ILE A 329 17.12 23.92 -16.83
C ILE A 329 16.21 23.74 -15.63
N LYS A 330 14.89 23.71 -15.89
CA LYS A 330 13.87 23.39 -14.89
C LYS A 330 12.99 22.26 -15.39
N LEU A 331 12.90 21.21 -14.58
CA LEU A 331 11.95 20.09 -14.74
C LEU A 331 10.75 20.34 -13.84
N GLU A 332 9.56 20.38 -14.42
CA GLU A 332 8.30 20.52 -13.71
C GLU A 332 7.45 19.28 -13.91
N PHE A 333 6.75 18.84 -12.87
CA PHE A 333 6.11 17.52 -12.83
C PHE A 333 4.58 17.65 -12.83
N ALA A 334 3.89 16.76 -13.55
CA ALA A 334 2.42 16.67 -13.57
C ALA A 334 1.93 15.23 -13.74
N GLU A 335 0.77 14.93 -13.17
CA GLU A 335 0.12 13.62 -13.31
C GLU A 335 -0.53 13.42 -14.68
N THR A 336 -1.06 14.49 -15.28
CA THR A 336 -1.85 14.41 -16.51
C THR A 336 -1.70 15.63 -17.43
N LEU A 337 -2.25 15.50 -18.63
CA LEU A 337 -2.54 16.60 -19.54
C LEU A 337 -4.06 16.77 -19.63
N ILE A 338 -4.55 18.01 -19.63
CA ILE A 338 -5.98 18.33 -19.85
C ILE A 338 -6.10 19.02 -21.22
N HIS A 339 -6.88 18.43 -22.13
CA HIS A 339 -6.98 18.88 -23.53
C HIS A 339 -5.62 19.05 -24.21
N GLY A 340 -4.68 18.13 -23.93
CA GLY A 340 -3.31 18.15 -24.45
C GLY A 340 -2.38 19.18 -23.79
N LYS A 341 -2.84 19.92 -22.78
CA LYS A 341 -2.05 20.94 -22.06
C LYS A 341 -1.53 20.41 -20.74
N PHE A 342 -0.31 20.80 -20.38
CA PHE A 342 0.31 20.46 -19.11
C PHE A 342 -0.50 21.02 -17.93
N TYR A 343 -0.98 20.15 -17.04
CA TYR A 343 -1.93 20.53 -15.98
C TYR A 343 -1.33 20.35 -14.58
N ARG A 344 -1.44 21.38 -13.74
CA ARG A 344 -0.79 21.40 -12.42
C ARG A 344 -1.64 21.97 -11.28
N ASP A 345 -2.87 22.41 -11.54
CA ASP A 345 -3.68 23.08 -10.52
C ASP A 345 -4.03 22.12 -9.36
N ASN A 346 -4.12 20.81 -9.62
CA ASN A 346 -4.35 19.82 -8.58
C ASN A 346 -3.14 19.54 -7.66
N LEU A 347 -1.96 20.11 -7.97
CA LEU A 347 -0.81 20.10 -7.07
C LEU A 347 -0.93 21.14 -5.95
N ARG A 348 -1.92 22.04 -6.03
CA ARG A 348 -2.14 23.15 -5.10
C ARG A 348 -0.85 23.98 -4.94
N GLU A 349 -0.29 24.12 -3.74
CA GLU A 349 0.92 24.90 -3.51
C GLU A 349 2.24 24.11 -3.68
N ALA A 350 2.19 22.83 -4.06
CA ALA A 350 3.41 22.07 -4.32
C ALA A 350 4.11 22.58 -5.59
N ARG A 351 5.27 23.23 -5.39
CA ARG A 351 6.12 23.70 -6.50
C ARG A 351 6.59 22.56 -7.38
N ALA A 352 6.76 21.34 -6.84
CA ALA A 352 7.04 20.11 -7.58
C ALA A 352 7.95 20.34 -8.81
N ALA A 353 9.18 20.83 -8.58
CA ALA A 353 10.12 21.14 -9.64
C ALA A 353 11.57 20.87 -9.23
N PHE A 354 12.40 20.50 -10.20
CA PHE A 354 13.84 20.38 -10.06
C PHE A 354 14.54 21.42 -10.95
N VAL A 355 15.29 22.34 -10.35
CA VAL A 355 16.11 23.32 -11.08
C VAL A 355 17.57 22.92 -10.99
N TYR A 356 18.26 22.87 -12.13
CA TYR A 356 19.67 22.50 -12.19
C TYR A 356 20.47 23.49 -13.06
N THR A 357 21.56 24.03 -12.51
CA THR A 357 22.54 24.84 -13.24
C THR A 357 23.83 24.04 -13.47
N SER A 358 24.17 23.82 -14.75
CA SER A 358 25.30 22.99 -15.18
C SER A 358 26.66 23.66 -14.93
N ASN A 359 27.63 22.88 -14.46
CA ASN A 359 29.04 23.28 -14.45
C ASN A 359 29.78 23.02 -15.78
N GLY A 360 29.14 22.34 -16.74
CA GLY A 360 29.70 21.95 -18.04
C GLY A 360 30.23 20.52 -18.13
N ASP A 361 30.29 19.78 -17.02
CA ASP A 361 30.85 18.42 -16.98
C ASP A 361 29.79 17.36 -17.33
N GLU A 362 30.19 16.36 -18.10
CA GLU A 362 29.33 15.23 -18.44
C GLU A 362 29.18 14.27 -17.25
N LYS A 363 27.96 14.19 -16.67
CA LYS A 363 27.64 13.31 -15.54
C LYS A 363 26.14 13.07 -15.40
N TRP A 364 25.76 12.06 -14.62
CA TRP A 364 24.36 11.88 -14.22
C TRP A 364 24.00 12.83 -13.08
N VAL A 365 22.83 13.44 -13.18
CA VAL A 365 22.29 14.41 -12.23
C VAL A 365 20.94 13.90 -11.72
N ARG A 366 20.66 14.10 -10.43
CA ARG A 366 19.38 13.79 -9.81
C ARG A 366 19.14 14.72 -8.61
N PRO A 367 17.87 14.88 -8.17
CA PRO A 367 17.60 15.42 -6.85
C PRO A 367 18.01 14.43 -5.73
N HIS A 368 18.09 14.93 -4.50
CA HIS A 368 18.48 14.15 -3.32
C HIS A 368 17.41 14.10 -2.22
N PHE A 369 16.73 15.21 -1.94
CA PHE A 369 15.91 15.39 -0.73
C PHE A 369 14.43 15.70 -1.02
N THR A 370 13.92 15.18 -2.13
CA THR A 370 12.52 15.35 -2.55
C THR A 370 12.05 14.15 -3.38
N PHE A 371 10.76 14.11 -3.69
CA PHE A 371 10.15 13.21 -4.67
C PHE A 371 8.90 13.86 -5.26
N PHE A 372 8.41 13.32 -6.38
CA PHE A 372 7.26 13.84 -7.12
C PHE A 372 6.35 12.68 -7.54
N GLY A 373 5.04 12.90 -7.60
CA GLY A 373 4.09 12.04 -8.30
C GLY A 373 3.77 12.61 -9.67
N PHE A 374 4.05 11.87 -10.74
CA PHE A 374 3.95 12.38 -12.11
C PHE A 374 3.96 11.30 -13.18
N ARG A 375 3.40 11.65 -14.34
CA ARG A 375 3.61 10.96 -15.62
C ARG A 375 4.36 11.83 -16.62
N TYR A 376 4.08 13.13 -16.59
CA TYR A 376 4.58 14.10 -17.55
C TYR A 376 5.59 15.04 -16.89
N VAL A 377 6.64 15.40 -17.64
CA VAL A 377 7.67 16.33 -17.19
C VAL A 377 7.83 17.45 -18.21
N ARG A 378 7.56 18.70 -17.81
CA ARG A 378 7.85 19.88 -18.64
C ARG A 378 9.28 20.33 -18.43
N ILE A 379 9.99 20.57 -19.53
CA ILE A 379 11.37 21.05 -19.52
C ILE A 379 11.39 22.49 -20.02
N THR A 380 11.92 23.40 -19.21
CA THR A 380 12.17 24.79 -19.60
C THR A 380 13.65 25.15 -19.42
N GLY A 381 14.13 26.13 -20.17
CA GLY A 381 15.55 26.52 -20.19
C GLY A 381 16.45 25.63 -21.05
N TRP A 382 15.88 24.66 -21.80
CA TRP A 382 16.64 23.83 -22.72
C TRP A 382 17.19 24.68 -23.90
N PRO A 383 18.50 24.63 -24.22
CA PRO A 383 19.06 25.46 -25.28
C PRO A 383 18.48 25.14 -26.67
N GLU A 384 18.01 26.15 -27.41
CA GLU A 384 17.40 25.99 -28.75
C GLU A 384 18.35 25.33 -29.78
N ASN A 385 19.65 25.51 -29.59
CA ASN A 385 20.67 24.93 -30.48
C ASN A 385 21.02 23.46 -30.15
N LEU A 386 20.41 22.88 -29.11
CA LEU A 386 20.62 21.50 -28.71
C LEU A 386 19.36 20.66 -28.90
N THR A 387 19.48 19.54 -29.60
CA THR A 387 18.40 18.56 -29.66
C THR A 387 18.35 17.76 -28.36
N LEU A 388 17.17 17.68 -27.75
CA LEU A 388 16.95 16.82 -26.59
C LEU A 388 17.04 15.35 -27.00
N ASN A 389 17.86 14.58 -26.29
CA ASN A 389 17.93 13.14 -26.43
C ASN A 389 17.12 12.48 -25.29
N PRO A 390 16.00 11.79 -25.57
CA PRO A 390 15.19 11.16 -24.53
C PRO A 390 15.94 10.08 -23.74
N ASP A 391 16.94 9.42 -24.34
CA ASP A 391 17.75 8.40 -23.66
C ASP A 391 18.67 8.98 -22.57
N ASP A 392 18.87 10.29 -22.57
CA ASP A 392 19.58 10.99 -21.49
C ASP A 392 18.68 11.21 -20.27
N PHE A 393 17.41 10.78 -20.28
CA PHE A 393 16.47 10.94 -19.17
C PHE A 393 15.89 9.58 -18.74
N VAL A 394 15.79 9.37 -17.43
CA VAL A 394 15.23 8.14 -16.85
C VAL A 394 14.38 8.50 -15.63
N GLY A 395 13.13 8.05 -15.60
CA GLY A 395 12.30 8.07 -14.40
C GLY A 395 12.81 7.04 -13.38
N ILE A 396 13.05 7.46 -12.16
CA ILE A 396 13.47 6.63 -11.04
C ILE A 396 12.28 6.46 -10.11
N VAL A 397 11.72 5.25 -10.06
CA VAL A 397 10.57 4.93 -9.20
C VAL A 397 11.07 4.58 -7.81
N LEU A 398 10.56 5.27 -6.79
CA LEU A 398 10.90 5.04 -5.39
C LEU A 398 9.73 4.38 -4.66
N THR A 399 10.05 3.46 -3.74
CA THR A 399 9.10 2.84 -2.82
C THR A 399 9.86 2.34 -1.60
N THR A 400 9.20 2.20 -0.46
CA THR A 400 9.69 1.35 0.63
C THR A 400 9.81 -0.09 0.13
N GLU A 401 10.96 -0.72 0.39
CA GLU A 401 11.27 -2.08 -0.02
C GLU A 401 10.26 -3.07 0.59
N MET A 402 9.52 -3.73 -0.31
CA MET A 402 8.59 -4.78 0.03
C MET A 402 8.65 -5.85 -1.06
N GLN A 403 8.58 -7.12 -0.65
CA GLN A 403 8.50 -8.22 -1.60
C GLN A 403 7.11 -8.22 -2.24
N ARG A 404 7.01 -8.16 -3.57
CA ARG A 404 5.74 -8.41 -4.27
C ARG A 404 5.25 -9.83 -3.97
N THR A 405 4.00 -9.96 -3.57
CA THR A 405 3.39 -11.25 -3.19
C THR A 405 2.18 -11.61 -4.03
N GLY A 406 1.58 -10.69 -4.80
CA GLY A 406 0.38 -10.94 -5.58
C GLY A 406 0.53 -10.77 -7.10
N TRP A 407 -0.14 -11.63 -7.85
CA TRP A 407 -0.28 -11.57 -9.31
C TRP A 407 -1.68 -11.97 -9.75
N PHE A 408 -2.24 -11.25 -10.72
CA PHE A 408 -3.56 -11.49 -11.27
C PHE A 408 -3.57 -11.12 -12.77
N GLU A 409 -4.26 -11.91 -13.57
CA GLU A 409 -4.42 -11.72 -15.01
C GLU A 409 -5.73 -12.36 -15.49
N THR A 410 -6.41 -11.69 -16.42
CA THR A 410 -7.65 -12.13 -17.09
C THR A 410 -7.49 -12.02 -18.60
N ASP A 411 -8.45 -12.49 -19.38
CA ASP A 411 -8.55 -12.17 -20.81
C ASP A 411 -9.13 -10.77 -21.08
N ASN A 412 -9.65 -10.07 -20.07
CA ASN A 412 -10.10 -8.68 -20.17
C ASN A 412 -8.95 -7.70 -19.89
N SER A 413 -8.47 -7.04 -20.94
CA SER A 413 -7.33 -6.11 -20.84
C SER A 413 -7.59 -4.89 -19.96
N ALA A 414 -8.84 -4.42 -19.84
CA ALA A 414 -9.20 -3.29 -18.99
C ALA A 414 -9.14 -3.66 -17.50
N VAL A 415 -9.60 -4.86 -17.13
CA VAL A 415 -9.45 -5.40 -15.77
C VAL A 415 -7.96 -5.61 -15.43
N ASN A 416 -7.16 -6.10 -16.39
CA ASN A 416 -5.72 -6.21 -16.20
C ASN A 416 -5.06 -4.84 -15.98
N ARG A 417 -5.49 -3.80 -16.72
CA ARG A 417 -5.02 -2.43 -16.51
C ARG A 417 -5.45 -1.90 -15.13
N LEU A 418 -6.69 -2.11 -14.71
CA LEU A 418 -7.15 -1.77 -13.36
C LEU A 418 -6.26 -2.41 -12.28
N TYR A 419 -5.97 -3.70 -12.41
CA TYR A 419 -5.07 -4.40 -11.49
C TYR A 419 -3.65 -3.77 -11.47
N GLN A 420 -3.11 -3.39 -12.62
CA GLN A 420 -1.84 -2.65 -12.66
C GLN A 420 -1.95 -1.28 -11.98
N ASN A 421 -3.05 -0.55 -12.20
CA ASN A 421 -3.28 0.77 -11.59
C ASN A 421 -3.28 0.67 -10.05
N ILE A 422 -3.89 -0.38 -9.49
CA ILE A 422 -3.87 -0.67 -8.05
C ILE A 422 -2.42 -0.84 -7.55
N LEU A 423 -1.61 -1.65 -8.24
CA LEU A 423 -0.21 -1.88 -7.87
C LEU A 423 0.63 -0.61 -7.94
N TRP A 424 0.43 0.20 -8.98
CA TRP A 424 1.14 1.47 -9.15
C TRP A 424 0.74 2.51 -8.10
N SER A 425 -0.54 2.56 -7.71
CA SER A 425 -0.99 3.44 -6.64
C SER A 425 -0.47 3.04 -5.27
N GLN A 426 -0.37 1.74 -4.98
CA GLN A 426 0.31 1.29 -3.75
C GLN A 426 1.79 1.65 -3.77
N LYS A 427 2.51 1.31 -4.85
CA LYS A 427 3.94 1.59 -4.99
C LYS A 427 4.24 3.08 -4.84
N GLY A 428 3.39 3.93 -5.41
CA GLY A 428 3.55 5.38 -5.35
C GLY A 428 3.33 5.98 -3.96
N ASN A 429 2.50 5.35 -3.13
CA ASN A 429 2.11 5.89 -1.83
C ASN A 429 2.69 5.14 -0.64
N PHE A 430 3.56 4.15 -0.85
CA PHE A 430 4.25 3.43 0.22
C PHE A 430 5.69 3.92 0.31
N LEU A 431 5.85 5.19 0.70
CA LEU A 431 7.14 5.87 0.90
C LEU A 431 7.22 6.34 2.35
N GLU A 432 7.89 5.56 3.21
CA GLU A 432 8.01 5.74 4.68
C GLU A 432 6.71 5.62 5.48
N VAL A 433 5.60 6.11 4.94
CA VAL A 433 4.25 6.06 5.49
C VAL A 433 3.25 5.79 4.34
N PRO A 434 2.07 5.20 4.61
CA PRO A 434 1.02 4.99 3.61
C PRO A 434 0.36 6.34 3.30
N THR A 435 0.90 7.07 2.33
CA THR A 435 0.42 8.41 1.99
C THR A 435 -0.95 8.37 1.32
N ASP A 436 -1.79 9.39 1.52
CA ASP A 436 -2.97 9.60 0.69
C ASP A 436 -2.56 9.68 -0.79
N CYS A 437 -1.75 10.67 -1.13
CA CYS A 437 -1.34 10.92 -2.50
C CYS A 437 0.15 11.36 -2.55
N PRO A 438 0.86 11.19 -3.68
CA PRO A 438 2.31 11.42 -3.71
C PRO A 438 2.74 12.73 -4.37
N GLN A 439 1.83 13.55 -4.88
CA GLN A 439 2.11 14.67 -5.78
C GLN A 439 1.89 16.05 -5.16
N ARG A 440 0.75 16.29 -4.50
CA ARG A 440 0.38 17.62 -3.98
C ARG A 440 1.03 17.90 -2.63
N ASP A 441 0.74 19.06 -2.08
CA ASP A 441 1.11 19.49 -0.72
C ASP A 441 0.26 18.78 0.36
N GLU A 442 0.37 17.45 0.40
CA GLU A 442 -0.27 16.59 1.40
C GLU A 442 0.64 15.41 1.75
N ARG A 443 0.56 14.29 1.03
CA ARG A 443 1.48 13.15 1.17
C ARG A 443 1.61 12.66 2.60
N MET A 444 0.49 12.61 3.30
CA MET A 444 0.42 12.32 4.73
C MET A 444 -0.09 10.92 4.95
N GLY A 445 0.34 10.30 6.05
CA GLY A 445 -0.10 8.96 6.45
C GLY A 445 -1.55 8.94 6.95
N TRP A 446 -2.51 9.23 6.07
CA TRP A 446 -3.93 9.28 6.40
C TRP A 446 -4.44 7.90 6.82
N THR A 447 -4.98 7.85 8.04
CA THR A 447 -5.26 6.58 8.72
C THR A 447 -6.43 5.81 8.12
N GLY A 448 -7.49 6.49 7.70
CA GLY A 448 -8.67 5.88 7.08
C GLY A 448 -8.32 5.20 5.75
N ASP A 449 -7.59 5.91 4.90
CA ASP A 449 -7.06 5.47 3.62
C ASP A 449 -6.20 4.22 3.80
N ALA A 450 -5.20 4.31 4.69
CA ALA A 450 -4.29 3.21 5.00
C ALA A 450 -5.07 1.97 5.52
N GLN A 451 -6.10 2.17 6.34
CA GLN A 451 -6.95 1.10 6.83
C GLN A 451 -7.74 0.43 5.71
N ILE A 452 -8.47 1.22 4.91
CA ILE A 452 -9.36 0.71 3.85
C ILE A 452 -8.57 -0.12 2.84
N PHE A 453 -7.37 0.32 2.49
CA PHE A 453 -6.53 -0.35 1.52
C PHE A 453 -5.65 -1.48 2.10
N SER A 454 -5.46 -1.55 3.43
CA SER A 454 -4.50 -2.46 4.08
C SER A 454 -4.63 -3.93 3.67
N LYS A 455 -5.86 -4.42 3.47
CA LYS A 455 -6.09 -5.79 3.03
C LYS A 455 -5.55 -6.05 1.62
N THR A 456 -5.88 -5.18 0.66
CA THR A 456 -5.34 -5.27 -0.70
C THR A 456 -3.82 -5.10 -0.72
N ALA A 457 -3.31 -4.15 0.07
CA ALA A 457 -1.88 -3.91 0.18
C ALA A 457 -1.09 -5.16 0.57
N LEU A 458 -1.61 -5.93 1.53
CA LEU A 458 -1.00 -7.16 2.04
C LEU A 458 -1.08 -8.36 1.08
N TYR A 459 -2.04 -8.36 0.14
CA TYR A 459 -2.04 -9.33 -0.97
C TYR A 459 -1.04 -8.96 -2.06
N ASN A 460 -0.88 -7.67 -2.34
CA ASN A 460 0.00 -7.17 -3.39
C ASN A 460 1.48 -7.31 -3.04
N ALA A 461 1.86 -7.00 -1.79
CA ALA A 461 3.21 -7.07 -1.29
C ALA A 461 3.27 -7.44 0.21
N ASP A 462 4.41 -7.97 0.66
CA ASP A 462 4.69 -8.14 2.09
C ASP A 462 4.94 -6.78 2.76
N ALA A 463 3.85 -6.10 3.09
CA ALA A 463 3.83 -4.81 3.77
C ALA A 463 3.90 -4.93 5.30
N THR A 464 4.33 -6.09 5.83
CA THR A 464 4.28 -6.36 7.28
C THR A 464 5.19 -5.42 8.06
N ALA A 465 6.47 -5.29 7.68
CA ALA A 465 7.41 -4.41 8.36
C ALA A 465 7.00 -2.92 8.22
N PHE A 466 6.46 -2.55 7.06
CA PHE A 466 5.94 -1.21 6.80
C PHE A 466 4.81 -0.82 7.78
N TYR A 467 3.79 -1.69 7.92
CA TYR A 467 2.70 -1.45 8.86
C TYR A 467 3.10 -1.62 10.33
N GLN A 468 4.13 -2.42 10.64
CA GLN A 468 4.69 -2.48 11.99
C GLN A 468 5.27 -1.13 12.42
N LYS A 469 6.04 -0.48 11.55
CA LYS A 469 6.58 0.86 11.79
C LYS A 469 5.46 1.90 11.84
N PHE A 470 4.51 1.88 10.90
CA PHE A 470 3.38 2.82 10.90
C PHE A 470 2.53 2.70 12.18
N GLY A 471 2.26 1.48 12.63
CA GLY A 471 1.56 1.23 13.90
C GLY A 471 2.35 1.71 15.12
N PHE A 472 3.69 1.68 15.08
CA PHE A 472 4.52 2.24 16.14
C PHE A 472 4.42 3.77 16.17
N ASP A 473 4.54 4.44 15.02
CA ASP A 473 4.30 5.88 14.92
C ASP A 473 2.90 6.25 15.45
N LEU A 474 1.87 5.48 15.07
CA LEU A 474 0.51 5.68 15.53
C LEU A 474 0.40 5.60 17.05
N GLU A 475 0.97 4.55 17.65
CA GLU A 475 0.98 4.41 19.11
C GLU A 475 1.69 5.60 19.78
N THR A 476 2.78 6.10 19.21
CA THR A 476 3.50 7.24 19.79
C THR A 476 2.66 8.53 19.77
N GLU A 477 1.91 8.79 18.70
CA GLU A 477 1.00 9.94 18.62
C GLU A 477 -0.16 9.82 19.62
N GLN A 478 -0.72 8.62 19.78
CA GLN A 478 -1.80 8.39 20.76
C GLN A 478 -1.39 8.77 22.20
N ARG A 479 -0.11 8.64 22.56
CA ARG A 479 0.38 8.94 23.92
C ARG A 479 0.22 10.41 24.29
N THR A 480 0.25 11.31 23.30
CA THR A 480 0.07 12.75 23.49
C THR A 480 -1.37 13.22 23.21
N HIS A 481 -2.23 12.34 22.68
CA HIS A 481 -3.62 12.64 22.28
C HIS A 481 -4.67 11.84 23.07
N GLY A 482 -4.38 11.52 24.33
CA GLY A 482 -5.34 10.86 25.23
C GLY A 482 -5.74 9.43 24.82
N GLY A 483 -4.95 8.78 23.95
CA GLY A 483 -5.23 7.45 23.42
C GLY A 483 -5.87 7.43 22.03
N ALA A 484 -6.21 8.60 21.49
CA ALA A 484 -6.83 8.73 20.18
C ALA A 484 -5.77 8.84 19.06
N PRO A 485 -5.88 8.06 17.97
CA PRO A 485 -5.06 8.30 16.79
C PRO A 485 -5.37 9.67 16.19
N THR A 486 -4.36 10.34 15.68
CA THR A 486 -4.55 11.53 14.83
C THR A 486 -4.99 11.10 13.43
N MET A 487 -5.54 12.04 12.66
CA MET A 487 -6.03 11.77 11.29
C MET A 487 -4.89 11.33 10.36
N THR A 488 -3.70 11.88 10.56
CA THR A 488 -2.48 11.53 9.85
C THR A 488 -1.42 11.03 10.82
N ILE A 489 -0.60 10.08 10.38
CA ILE A 489 0.49 9.53 11.17
C ILE A 489 1.79 9.56 10.32
N PRO A 490 2.85 10.26 10.79
CA PRO A 490 2.89 11.19 11.92
C PRO A 490 1.88 12.35 11.82
N ASN A 491 1.57 12.94 12.96
CA ASN A 491 0.70 14.10 13.03
C ASN A 491 1.42 15.34 12.47
N VAL A 492 0.71 16.15 11.69
CA VAL A 492 1.21 17.45 11.22
C VAL A 492 0.42 18.58 11.89
N PRO A 493 1.06 19.73 12.20
CA PRO A 493 0.34 20.90 12.68
C PRO A 493 -0.74 21.34 11.68
N SER A 494 -1.89 21.76 12.20
CA SER A 494 -3.00 22.28 11.38
C SER A 494 -3.73 23.39 12.14
N ASP A 495 -4.02 24.49 11.43
CA ASP A 495 -4.90 25.56 11.90
C ASP A 495 -6.39 25.24 11.65
N LEU A 496 -6.68 24.12 10.97
CA LEU A 496 -8.05 23.64 10.85
C LEU A 496 -8.61 23.45 12.26
N PRO A 497 -9.83 23.95 12.55
CA PRO A 497 -10.44 23.80 13.87
C PRO A 497 -10.49 22.31 14.15
N ALA A 498 -9.60 21.85 15.04
CA ALA A 498 -9.27 20.45 15.24
C ALA A 498 -10.54 19.59 15.10
N PRO A 499 -10.72 18.84 13.99
CA PRO A 499 -11.65 17.73 14.03
C PRO A 499 -10.96 16.77 14.98
N GLU A 500 -11.35 16.90 16.24
CA GLU A 500 -10.86 16.17 17.39
C GLU A 500 -10.74 14.70 17.02
N THR A 501 -9.67 14.09 17.52
CA THR A 501 -9.11 12.75 17.27
C THR A 501 -10.07 11.54 17.40
N ALA A 502 -11.38 11.79 17.41
CA ALA A 502 -12.49 10.88 17.51
C ALA A 502 -13.21 10.73 16.14
N ASN A 503 -12.57 10.12 15.15
CA ASN A 503 -13.23 9.80 13.88
C ASN A 503 -13.25 8.27 13.67
N GLY A 504 -14.45 7.71 13.47
CA GLY A 504 -14.58 6.33 13.02
C GLY A 504 -13.93 6.15 11.65
N ILE A 505 -13.57 4.92 11.30
CA ILE A 505 -12.71 4.59 10.14
C ILE A 505 -11.25 5.00 10.37
N TRP A 506 -10.98 6.30 10.53
CA TRP A 506 -9.62 6.84 10.68
C TRP A 506 -8.97 6.39 11.99
N GLY A 507 -9.63 6.62 13.13
CA GLY A 507 -9.13 6.13 14.43
C GLY A 507 -9.14 4.60 14.54
N ASP A 508 -10.03 3.93 13.81
CA ASP A 508 -10.11 2.46 13.81
C ASP A 508 -8.89 1.79 13.16
N ALA A 509 -8.04 2.55 12.44
CA ALA A 509 -6.78 2.07 11.89
C ALA A 509 -5.87 1.45 12.96
N ALA A 510 -5.93 1.96 14.21
CA ALA A 510 -5.23 1.41 15.37
C ALA A 510 -5.60 -0.06 15.67
N VAL A 511 -6.76 -0.51 15.21
CA VAL A 511 -7.32 -1.84 15.47
C VAL A 511 -7.33 -2.70 14.21
N VAL A 512 -7.79 -2.16 13.09
CA VAL A 512 -7.99 -2.92 11.85
C VAL A 512 -6.67 -3.24 11.15
N ILE A 513 -5.71 -2.29 11.07
CA ILE A 513 -4.43 -2.55 10.38
C ILE A 513 -3.65 -3.69 11.07
N PRO A 514 -3.40 -3.67 12.39
CA PRO A 514 -2.71 -4.78 13.05
C PRO A 514 -3.43 -6.12 12.89
N TRP A 515 -4.77 -6.11 12.85
CA TRP A 515 -5.56 -7.33 12.62
C TRP A 515 -5.37 -7.88 11.21
N ASN A 516 -5.41 -7.03 10.17
CA ASN A 516 -5.18 -7.44 8.79
C ASN A 516 -3.74 -7.95 8.61
N VAL A 517 -2.75 -7.28 9.20
CA VAL A 517 -1.35 -7.74 9.21
C VAL A 517 -1.24 -9.12 9.87
N TYR A 518 -1.91 -9.35 10.99
CA TYR A 518 -1.95 -10.66 11.64
C TYR A 518 -2.59 -11.73 10.75
N LEU A 519 -3.72 -11.45 10.11
CA LEU A 519 -4.37 -12.40 9.21
C LEU A 519 -3.46 -12.74 8.01
N ALA A 520 -2.82 -11.74 7.41
CA ALA A 520 -1.99 -11.92 6.22
C ALA A 520 -0.68 -12.67 6.53
N SER A 521 0.01 -12.27 7.60
CA SER A 521 1.32 -12.83 7.97
C SER A 521 1.20 -14.07 8.85
N GLY A 522 0.25 -14.12 9.78
CA GLY A 522 0.22 -15.08 10.88
C GLY A 522 1.08 -14.67 12.09
N ASP A 523 1.78 -13.54 12.02
CA ASP A 523 2.65 -13.03 13.09
C ASP A 523 1.80 -12.38 14.20
N SER A 524 1.53 -13.10 15.28
CA SER A 524 0.72 -12.60 16.40
C SER A 524 1.41 -11.52 17.24
N ARG A 525 2.69 -11.22 17.00
CA ARG A 525 3.41 -10.18 17.74
C ARG A 525 2.88 -8.79 17.44
N ILE A 526 2.41 -8.54 16.22
CA ILE A 526 1.80 -7.24 15.89
C ILE A 526 0.60 -6.96 16.80
N LEU A 527 -0.21 -7.99 17.08
CA LEU A 527 -1.32 -7.89 18.02
C LEU A 527 -0.81 -7.60 19.43
N ARG A 528 0.22 -8.30 19.90
CA ARG A 528 0.79 -8.07 21.24
C ARG A 528 1.36 -6.66 21.39
N ARG A 529 2.11 -6.17 20.40
CA ARG A 529 2.70 -4.82 20.38
C ARG A 529 1.61 -3.75 20.36
N GLN A 530 0.57 -3.95 19.56
CA GLN A 530 -0.47 -2.93 19.33
C GLN A 530 -1.69 -3.07 20.26
N PHE A 531 -1.80 -4.12 21.08
CA PHE A 531 -2.99 -4.28 21.92
C PHE A 531 -3.20 -3.10 22.88
N LYS A 532 -2.12 -2.47 23.35
CA LYS A 532 -2.21 -1.23 24.16
C LYS A 532 -2.78 -0.07 23.35
N SER A 533 -2.33 0.12 22.11
CA SER A 533 -2.87 1.11 21.16
C SER A 533 -4.36 0.87 20.86
N MET A 534 -4.75 -0.38 20.60
CA MET A 534 -6.14 -0.78 20.38
C MET A 534 -7.03 -0.41 21.57
N LYS A 535 -6.58 -0.74 22.79
CA LYS A 535 -7.29 -0.39 24.03
C LYS A 535 -7.41 1.12 24.19
N ALA A 536 -6.32 1.85 23.97
CA ALA A 536 -6.30 3.30 24.10
C ALA A 536 -7.33 3.98 23.18
N TRP A 537 -7.44 3.53 21.92
CA TRP A 537 -8.46 4.02 21.00
C TRP A 537 -9.88 3.73 21.49
N LEU A 538 -10.15 2.46 21.83
CA LEU A 538 -11.50 2.04 22.24
C LEU A 538 -11.94 2.72 23.54
N ASP A 539 -11.02 2.88 24.50
CA ASP A 539 -11.31 3.54 25.75
C ASP A 539 -11.46 5.05 25.56
N TYR A 540 -10.70 5.66 24.64
CA TYR A 540 -10.92 7.05 24.23
C TYR A 540 -12.31 7.28 23.67
N VAL A 541 -12.77 6.46 22.70
CA VAL A 541 -14.15 6.55 22.16
C VAL A 541 -15.18 6.43 23.28
N ALA A 542 -14.96 5.56 24.28
CA ALA A 542 -15.89 5.41 25.41
C ALA A 542 -15.99 6.66 26.32
N THR A 543 -15.06 7.62 26.22
CA THR A 543 -15.15 8.92 26.92
C THR A 543 -15.92 9.98 26.15
N ARG A 544 -16.23 9.72 24.87
CA ARG A 544 -16.93 10.65 23.98
C ARG A 544 -18.43 10.70 24.29
N PRO A 545 -19.18 11.68 23.73
CA PRO A 545 -20.61 11.77 23.95
C PRO A 545 -21.35 10.54 23.39
N PHE A 546 -22.16 9.89 24.25
CA PHE A 546 -23.06 8.81 23.87
C PHE A 546 -24.50 9.16 24.20
N GLU A 547 -25.43 8.89 23.27
CA GLU A 547 -26.87 8.98 23.47
C GLU A 547 -27.52 7.65 23.05
N ASN A 548 -28.41 7.11 23.88
CA ASN A 548 -29.05 5.80 23.67
C ASN A 548 -28.07 4.62 23.41
N GLY A 549 -26.83 4.74 23.87
CA GLY A 549 -25.78 3.73 23.65
C GLY A 549 -25.05 3.84 22.32
N LEU A 550 -25.26 4.93 21.56
CA LEU A 550 -24.56 5.26 20.32
C LEU A 550 -23.61 6.43 20.52
N TRP A 551 -22.46 6.36 19.86
CA TRP A 551 -21.52 7.46 19.74
C TRP A 551 -22.13 8.56 18.87
N VAL A 552 -22.13 9.81 19.35
CA VAL A 552 -22.78 10.96 18.71
C VAL A 552 -21.94 12.23 18.83
N LYS A 553 -22.34 13.28 18.08
CA LYS A 553 -21.86 14.69 18.14
C LYS A 553 -20.45 14.96 17.63
N ASP A 554 -19.54 13.99 17.70
CA ASP A 554 -18.22 14.14 17.11
C ASP A 554 -18.31 14.20 15.58
N PHE A 555 -17.43 15.00 14.96
CA PHE A 555 -17.32 15.08 13.51
C PHE A 555 -16.93 13.72 12.93
N GLN A 556 -17.56 13.33 11.81
CA GLN A 556 -17.29 12.08 11.12
C GLN A 556 -17.24 12.36 9.61
N PHE A 557 -16.23 11.82 8.93
CA PHE A 557 -16.13 11.90 7.46
C PHE A 557 -17.23 11.11 6.73
N GLY A 558 -17.77 10.07 7.38
CA GLY A 558 -18.77 9.18 6.79
C GLY A 558 -18.21 8.36 5.64
N ASP A 559 -19.06 8.05 4.65
CA ASP A 559 -18.62 7.41 3.41
C ASP A 559 -18.04 8.44 2.46
N TRP A 560 -16.79 8.83 2.72
CA TRP A 560 -16.09 9.92 2.02
C TRP A 560 -16.05 9.70 0.50
N LEU A 561 -16.35 10.76 -0.25
CA LEU A 561 -16.40 10.81 -1.72
C LEU A 561 -17.42 9.82 -2.35
N ALA A 562 -18.45 9.42 -1.60
CA ALA A 562 -19.61 8.75 -2.18
C ALA A 562 -20.41 9.71 -3.07
N LEU A 563 -21.16 9.15 -4.01
CA LEU A 563 -21.90 9.89 -5.04
C LEU A 563 -23.39 10.06 -4.71
N ASP A 564 -23.82 9.62 -3.52
CA ASP A 564 -25.20 9.61 -3.06
C ASP A 564 -25.51 10.68 -1.98
N GLY A 565 -24.59 11.63 -1.77
CA GLY A 565 -24.81 12.78 -0.89
C GLY A 565 -25.83 13.78 -1.46
N ASP A 566 -26.50 14.53 -0.57
CA ASP A 566 -27.52 15.53 -0.97
C ASP A 566 -26.92 16.72 -1.74
N ASP A 567 -25.65 17.04 -1.46
CA ASP A 567 -24.89 18.09 -2.15
C ASP A 567 -23.81 17.45 -3.02
N PRO A 568 -23.91 17.52 -4.36
CA PRO A 568 -22.95 16.89 -5.27
C PRO A 568 -21.55 17.54 -5.24
N THR A 569 -21.40 18.71 -4.63
CA THR A 569 -20.11 19.37 -4.41
C THR A 569 -19.48 18.99 -3.07
N SER A 570 -20.27 18.44 -2.16
CA SER A 570 -19.79 17.96 -0.86
C SER A 570 -19.10 16.62 -1.00
N PRO A 571 -17.97 16.40 -0.31
CA PRO A 571 -17.33 15.09 -0.24
C PRO A 571 -18.03 14.12 0.74
N ILE A 572 -19.10 14.53 1.41
CA ILE A 572 -19.83 13.70 2.39
C ILE A 572 -20.91 12.88 1.68
N GLY A 573 -20.85 11.55 1.83
CA GLY A 573 -21.84 10.63 1.29
C GLY A 573 -23.22 10.65 1.95
N GLY A 574 -24.21 10.04 1.31
CA GLY A 574 -25.60 9.98 1.77
C GLY A 574 -25.85 9.00 2.93
N THR A 575 -24.89 8.14 3.24
CA THR A 575 -24.98 7.25 4.42
C THR A 575 -24.65 8.05 5.67
N GLU A 576 -25.53 7.99 6.67
CA GLU A 576 -25.37 8.78 7.89
C GLU A 576 -24.02 8.51 8.56
N ALA A 577 -23.21 9.56 8.73
CA ALA A 577 -21.84 9.42 9.20
C ALA A 577 -21.74 8.83 10.62
N GLN A 578 -22.73 9.08 11.48
CA GLN A 578 -22.79 8.47 12.82
C GLN A 578 -23.12 6.98 12.78
N PHE A 579 -23.95 6.53 11.82
CA PHE A 579 -24.17 5.10 11.58
C PHE A 579 -22.84 4.42 11.21
N VAL A 580 -22.11 4.99 10.24
CA VAL A 580 -20.80 4.50 9.80
C VAL A 580 -19.83 4.39 10.98
N ALA A 581 -19.70 5.45 11.78
CA ALA A 581 -18.80 5.51 12.93
C ALA A 581 -19.13 4.44 13.99
N ASN A 582 -20.41 4.26 14.33
CA ASN A 582 -20.84 3.25 15.30
C ASN A 582 -20.62 1.82 14.80
N VAL A 583 -20.81 1.57 13.49
CA VAL A 583 -20.56 0.25 12.89
C VAL A 583 -19.07 -0.10 12.92
N TYR A 584 -18.19 0.86 12.63
CA TYR A 584 -16.76 0.59 12.70
C TYR A 584 -16.24 0.49 14.14
N TYR A 585 -16.75 1.29 15.05
CA TYR A 585 -16.46 1.11 16.47
C TYR A 585 -16.91 -0.28 16.98
N LEU A 586 -18.06 -0.78 16.51
CA LEU A 586 -18.50 -2.16 16.76
C LEU A 586 -17.50 -3.19 16.19
N ASN A 587 -17.02 -2.98 14.97
CA ASN A 587 -16.00 -3.85 14.37
C ASN A 587 -14.70 -3.86 15.20
N SER A 588 -14.22 -2.69 15.60
CA SER A 588 -13.02 -2.53 16.42
C SER A 588 -13.16 -3.21 17.78
N LEU A 589 -14.32 -3.10 18.45
CA LEU A 589 -14.60 -3.85 19.68
C LEU A 589 -14.56 -5.37 19.46
N ARG A 590 -15.09 -5.87 18.33
CA ARG A 590 -15.04 -7.31 17.99
C ARG A 590 -13.61 -7.78 17.71
N ILE A 591 -12.83 -7.00 16.98
CA ILE A 591 -11.42 -7.30 16.71
C ILE A 591 -10.63 -7.31 18.02
N ALA A 592 -10.77 -6.28 18.86
CA ALA A 592 -10.09 -6.24 20.16
C ALA A 592 -10.50 -7.40 21.09
N SER A 593 -11.76 -7.84 21.05
CA SER A 593 -12.21 -9.05 21.75
C SER A 593 -11.49 -10.31 21.25
N LYS A 594 -11.40 -10.51 19.92
CA LYS A 594 -10.63 -11.63 19.34
C LYS A 594 -9.15 -11.54 19.71
N THR A 595 -8.55 -10.35 19.64
CA THR A 595 -7.17 -10.11 20.02
C THR A 595 -6.93 -10.42 21.50
N ALA A 596 -7.82 -9.98 22.40
CA ALA A 596 -7.72 -10.28 23.83
C ALA A 596 -7.71 -11.80 24.08
N GLN A 597 -8.57 -12.55 23.39
CA GLN A 597 -8.63 -14.02 23.47
C GLN A 597 -7.35 -14.68 22.96
N ILE A 598 -6.83 -14.23 21.81
CA ILE A 598 -5.56 -14.74 21.25
C ILE A 598 -4.38 -14.51 22.20
N LEU A 599 -4.36 -13.36 22.87
CA LEU A 599 -3.27 -12.98 23.80
C LEU A 599 -3.49 -13.47 25.24
N GLY A 600 -4.61 -14.14 25.53
CA GLY A 600 -4.96 -14.57 26.89
C GLY A 600 -5.18 -13.40 27.87
N GLN A 601 -5.66 -12.26 27.38
CA GLN A 601 -5.90 -11.03 28.13
C GLN A 601 -7.38 -10.87 28.52
N SER A 602 -7.69 -9.92 29.42
CA SER A 602 -9.07 -9.58 29.76
C SER A 602 -9.83 -9.02 28.55
N ASP A 603 -11.07 -9.49 28.38
CA ASP A 603 -11.94 -9.14 27.25
C ASP A 603 -13.22 -8.39 27.70
N PRO A 604 -13.10 -7.10 28.07
CA PRO A 604 -14.28 -6.26 28.33
C PRO A 604 -15.02 -5.86 27.03
N PHE A 605 -14.41 -6.08 25.87
CA PHE A 605 -14.89 -5.61 24.57
C PHE A 605 -16.07 -6.42 24.06
N LYS A 606 -16.13 -7.71 24.41
CA LYS A 606 -17.25 -8.59 24.03
C LYS A 606 -18.63 -8.05 24.45
N GLU A 607 -18.79 -7.66 25.71
CA GLU A 607 -20.08 -7.12 26.18
C GLU A 607 -20.35 -5.71 25.63
N ARG A 608 -19.31 -4.87 25.47
CA ARG A 608 -19.43 -3.55 24.80
C ARG A 608 -19.93 -3.70 23.37
N ALA A 609 -19.35 -4.62 22.60
CA ALA A 609 -19.76 -4.91 21.22
C ALA A 609 -21.20 -5.40 21.15
N LYS A 610 -21.61 -6.29 22.06
CA LYS A 610 -22.99 -6.79 22.14
C LYS A 610 -23.99 -5.66 22.41
N ASN A 611 -23.70 -4.80 23.39
CA ASN A 611 -24.57 -3.68 23.75
C ASN A 611 -24.67 -2.65 22.61
N LEU A 612 -23.54 -2.30 22.00
CA LEU A 612 -23.50 -1.37 20.86
C LEU A 612 -24.26 -1.92 19.65
N LYS A 613 -24.09 -3.21 19.32
CA LYS A 613 -24.88 -3.86 18.26
C LYS A 613 -26.38 -3.71 18.50
N GLN A 614 -26.82 -3.88 19.75
CA GLN A 614 -28.23 -3.71 20.09
C GLN A 614 -28.69 -2.25 19.97
N ALA A 615 -27.88 -1.29 20.39
CA ALA A 615 -28.17 0.14 20.24
C ALA A 615 -28.31 0.54 18.76
N ILE A 616 -27.38 0.10 17.90
CA ILE A 616 -27.45 0.31 16.45
C ILE A 616 -28.74 -0.30 15.89
N ARG A 617 -29.09 -1.52 16.29
CA ARG A 617 -30.33 -2.15 15.84
C ARG A 617 -31.57 -1.37 16.29
N ASN A 618 -31.60 -0.86 17.52
CA ASN A 618 -32.75 -0.12 18.02
C ASN A 618 -32.99 1.20 17.29
N GLU A 619 -31.92 1.89 16.88
CA GLU A 619 -32.00 3.16 16.17
C GLU A 619 -32.34 2.98 14.68
N TYR A 620 -31.60 2.09 14.00
CA TYR A 620 -31.65 2.02 12.54
C TYR A 620 -32.61 0.95 11.99
N PHE A 621 -33.19 0.10 12.85
CA PHE A 621 -34.13 -0.95 12.45
C PHE A 621 -35.45 -0.83 13.21
N SER A 622 -36.57 -0.85 12.47
CA SER A 622 -37.89 -1.02 13.08
C SER A 622 -38.04 -2.41 13.70
N PRO A 623 -38.99 -2.61 14.64
CA PRO A 623 -39.29 -3.93 15.21
C PRO A 623 -39.62 -5.02 14.18
N ASN A 624 -40.09 -4.63 12.98
CA ASN A 624 -40.40 -5.53 11.88
C ASN A 624 -39.24 -5.69 10.87
N GLY A 625 -38.03 -5.21 11.19
CA GLY A 625 -36.82 -5.41 10.38
C GLY A 625 -36.62 -4.41 9.23
N ARG A 626 -37.46 -3.37 9.10
CA ARG A 626 -37.21 -2.27 8.14
C ARG A 626 -35.99 -1.46 8.55
N PHE A 627 -35.04 -1.31 7.64
CA PHE A 627 -33.81 -0.54 7.80
C PHE A 627 -33.93 0.83 7.15
N VAL A 628 -33.38 1.87 7.79
CA VAL A 628 -33.63 3.28 7.43
C VAL A 628 -32.57 3.88 6.49
N GLN A 629 -31.36 3.31 6.40
CA GLN A 629 -30.31 3.82 5.51
C GLN A 629 -30.48 3.20 4.10
N ASP A 630 -31.17 3.89 3.19
CA ASP A 630 -31.43 3.44 1.80
C ASP A 630 -30.31 3.88 0.83
N THR A 631 -29.09 3.48 1.15
CA THR A 631 -27.86 3.72 0.36
C THR A 631 -27.14 2.40 0.12
N GLN A 632 -26.30 2.33 -0.93
CA GLN A 632 -25.49 1.13 -1.17
C GLN A 632 -24.62 0.81 0.04
N THR A 633 -23.86 1.79 0.54
CA THR A 633 -23.00 1.63 1.72
C THR A 633 -23.78 1.24 2.97
N GLY A 634 -24.96 1.81 3.21
CA GLY A 634 -25.81 1.43 4.35
C GLY A 634 -26.16 -0.06 4.34
N TYR A 635 -26.60 -0.58 3.19
CA TYR A 635 -26.91 -1.99 3.01
C TYR A 635 -25.67 -2.89 3.14
N LEU A 636 -24.55 -2.49 2.54
CA LEU A 636 -23.28 -3.22 2.61
C LEU A 636 -22.80 -3.36 4.06
N LEU A 637 -22.80 -2.25 4.82
CA LEU A 637 -22.43 -2.25 6.24
C LEU A 637 -23.35 -3.14 7.07
N ALA A 638 -24.66 -3.08 6.83
CA ALA A 638 -25.62 -3.90 7.55
C ALA A 638 -25.42 -5.41 7.31
N LEU A 639 -25.16 -5.80 6.05
CA LEU A 639 -24.93 -7.18 5.64
C LEU A 639 -23.57 -7.72 6.08
N HIS A 640 -22.51 -6.91 6.01
CA HIS A 640 -21.14 -7.32 6.30
C HIS A 640 -20.88 -7.43 7.81
N PHE A 641 -21.37 -6.48 8.61
CA PHE A 641 -21.08 -6.44 10.05
C PHE A 641 -22.12 -7.17 10.92
N ASP A 642 -22.84 -8.12 10.34
CA ASP A 642 -23.86 -8.95 10.99
C ASP A 642 -24.94 -8.14 11.72
N LEU A 643 -25.32 -6.96 11.22
CA LEU A 643 -26.41 -6.18 11.81
C LEU A 643 -27.77 -6.76 11.48
N VAL A 644 -27.84 -7.62 10.46
CA VAL A 644 -29.06 -8.26 9.94
C VAL A 644 -29.12 -9.70 10.46
N SER A 645 -30.28 -10.15 10.94
CA SER A 645 -30.49 -11.55 11.35
C SER A 645 -30.56 -12.49 10.15
N ALA A 646 -30.37 -13.79 10.37
CA ALA A 646 -30.47 -14.80 9.31
C ALA A 646 -31.81 -14.76 8.56
N SER A 647 -32.92 -14.50 9.27
CA SER A 647 -34.26 -14.36 8.67
C SER A 647 -34.47 -13.06 7.90
N GLU A 648 -33.75 -11.99 8.24
CA GLU A 648 -33.84 -10.69 7.55
C GLU A 648 -32.89 -10.60 6.34
N ARG A 649 -31.85 -11.46 6.30
CA ARG A 649 -30.75 -11.37 5.32
C ARG A 649 -31.23 -11.36 3.87
N PHE A 650 -32.14 -12.27 3.50
CA PHE A 650 -32.67 -12.32 2.14
C PHE A 650 -33.39 -11.02 1.75
N ALA A 651 -34.27 -10.51 2.62
CA ALA A 651 -34.98 -9.26 2.36
C ALA A 651 -34.03 -8.07 2.23
N MET A 652 -32.93 -8.05 2.99
CA MET A 652 -31.91 -7.01 2.88
C MET A 652 -31.12 -7.10 1.57
N ILE A 653 -30.79 -8.31 1.13
CA ILE A 653 -30.14 -8.55 -0.17
C ILE A 653 -31.03 -8.05 -1.31
N GLU A 654 -32.33 -8.34 -1.29
CA GLU A 654 -33.26 -7.84 -2.31
C GLU A 654 -33.39 -6.31 -2.29
N LYS A 655 -33.24 -5.67 -1.12
CA LYS A 655 -33.19 -4.21 -1.02
C LYS A 655 -31.90 -3.63 -1.62
N LEU A 656 -30.74 -4.24 -1.35
CA LEU A 656 -29.49 -3.86 -1.98
C LEU A 656 -29.57 -3.97 -3.51
N LYS A 657 -30.11 -5.07 -4.05
CA LYS A 657 -30.35 -5.22 -5.50
C LYS A 657 -31.21 -4.10 -6.06
N ALA A 658 -32.35 -3.82 -5.41
CA ALA A 658 -33.26 -2.77 -5.85
C ALA A 658 -32.60 -1.39 -5.80
N ARG A 659 -31.74 -1.13 -4.80
CA ARG A 659 -30.95 0.10 -4.69
C ARG A 659 -29.97 0.23 -5.86
N ILE A 660 -29.15 -0.79 -6.10
CA ILE A 660 -28.19 -0.82 -7.24
C ILE A 660 -28.94 -0.65 -8.57
N GLN A 661 -30.09 -1.30 -8.74
CA GLN A 661 -30.92 -1.12 -9.94
C GLN A 661 -31.46 0.32 -10.09
N LYS A 662 -31.85 0.96 -8.98
CA LYS A 662 -32.28 2.37 -8.96
C LYS A 662 -31.12 3.30 -9.29
N ASP A 663 -29.90 2.91 -8.93
CA ASP A 663 -28.64 3.57 -9.31
C ASP A 663 -28.16 3.14 -10.71
N GLN A 664 -29.05 2.59 -11.54
CA GLN A 664 -28.78 2.17 -12.91
C GLN A 664 -27.57 1.21 -13.03
N TYR A 665 -27.42 0.32 -12.05
CA TYR A 665 -26.31 -0.64 -11.96
C TYR A 665 -24.91 -0.01 -11.87
N HIS A 666 -24.83 1.21 -11.34
CA HIS A 666 -23.57 1.88 -11.05
C HIS A 666 -23.29 1.90 -9.56
N LEU A 667 -22.00 1.99 -9.23
CA LEU A 667 -21.59 2.22 -7.85
C LEU A 667 -21.93 3.66 -7.45
N THR A 668 -22.36 3.84 -6.21
CA THR A 668 -22.47 5.18 -5.59
C THR A 668 -21.63 5.30 -4.32
N THR A 669 -20.84 4.27 -4.03
CA THR A 669 -20.10 4.12 -2.77
C THR A 669 -18.86 5.00 -2.70
N GLY A 670 -18.55 5.48 -1.50
CA GLY A 670 -17.31 6.16 -1.17
C GLY A 670 -16.26 5.21 -0.61
N PHE A 671 -15.35 5.77 0.19
CA PHE A 671 -14.21 5.08 0.80
C PHE A 671 -14.59 3.89 1.68
N VAL A 672 -15.77 3.93 2.29
CA VAL A 672 -16.26 2.90 3.22
C VAL A 672 -17.03 1.81 2.49
N GLY A 673 -17.90 2.19 1.55
CA GLY A 673 -18.72 1.23 0.81
C GLY A 673 -17.93 0.43 -0.23
N THR A 674 -17.03 1.08 -0.95
CA THR A 674 -16.29 0.49 -2.08
C THR A 674 -15.51 -0.79 -1.72
N PRO A 675 -14.74 -0.87 -0.61
CA PRO A 675 -14.06 -2.12 -0.23
C PRO A 675 -15.02 -3.28 0.11
N LEU A 676 -16.31 -3.00 0.36
CA LEU A 676 -17.31 -3.98 0.73
C LEU A 676 -18.24 -4.38 -0.42
N LEU A 677 -18.34 -3.56 -1.46
CA LEU A 677 -19.33 -3.69 -2.53
C LEU A 677 -19.30 -5.07 -3.19
N ASN A 678 -18.21 -5.40 -3.89
CA ASN A 678 -18.09 -6.68 -4.58
C ASN A 678 -18.05 -7.89 -3.61
N PRO A 679 -17.28 -7.87 -2.49
CA PRO A 679 -17.29 -8.99 -1.54
C PRO A 679 -18.67 -9.33 -0.98
N VAL A 680 -19.47 -8.33 -0.59
CA VAL A 680 -20.81 -8.58 -0.03
C VAL A 680 -21.76 -9.10 -1.11
N LEU A 681 -21.64 -8.64 -2.36
CA LEU A 681 -22.42 -9.16 -3.48
C LEU A 681 -22.08 -10.63 -3.77
N SER A 682 -20.80 -10.99 -3.83
CA SER A 682 -20.36 -12.39 -4.01
C SER A 682 -20.79 -13.29 -2.84
N ASP A 683 -20.64 -12.83 -1.59
CA ASP A 683 -21.14 -13.52 -0.38
C ASP A 683 -22.68 -13.70 -0.38
N ALA A 684 -23.40 -12.85 -1.12
CA ALA A 684 -24.85 -12.93 -1.32
C ALA A 684 -25.26 -13.78 -2.53
N GLY A 685 -24.30 -14.35 -3.28
CA GLY A 685 -24.54 -15.11 -4.51
C GLY A 685 -24.94 -14.23 -5.70
N LEU A 686 -24.51 -12.97 -5.71
CA LEU A 686 -24.84 -11.96 -6.72
C LEU A 686 -23.63 -11.63 -7.59
N ASP A 687 -22.92 -12.67 -8.03
CA ASP A 687 -21.71 -12.52 -8.85
C ASP A 687 -22.01 -11.75 -10.15
N ASP A 688 -23.18 -11.95 -10.77
CA ASP A 688 -23.60 -11.17 -11.95
C ASP A 688 -23.55 -9.65 -11.68
N LEU A 689 -24.01 -9.19 -10.52
CA LEU A 689 -23.95 -7.77 -10.16
C LEU A 689 -22.54 -7.31 -9.79
N ALA A 690 -21.77 -8.14 -9.09
CA ALA A 690 -20.38 -7.81 -8.75
C ALA A 690 -19.52 -7.65 -10.01
N TYR A 691 -19.65 -8.56 -10.97
CA TYR A 691 -18.95 -8.48 -12.26
C TYR A 691 -19.49 -7.34 -13.14
N THR A 692 -20.79 -7.06 -13.11
CA THR A 692 -21.35 -5.89 -13.80
C THR A 692 -20.68 -4.60 -13.31
N LEU A 693 -20.67 -4.37 -12.00
CA LEU A 693 -20.06 -3.16 -11.42
C LEU A 693 -18.55 -3.06 -11.69
N LEU A 694 -17.84 -4.19 -11.74
CA LEU A 694 -16.43 -4.23 -12.14
C LEU A 694 -16.26 -3.84 -13.62
N LEU A 695 -17.17 -4.26 -14.49
CA LEU A 695 -17.04 -4.19 -15.94
C LEU A 695 -17.74 -2.98 -16.59
N ASN A 696 -18.50 -2.19 -15.84
CA ASN A 696 -18.94 -0.87 -16.30
C ASN A 696 -17.70 -0.05 -16.68
N ASP A 697 -17.74 0.63 -17.82
CA ASP A 697 -16.65 1.45 -18.36
C ASP A 697 -17.08 2.90 -18.63
N ASP A 698 -18.28 3.25 -18.22
CA ASP A 698 -18.85 4.59 -18.15
C ASP A 698 -18.89 5.11 -16.70
N TYR A 699 -19.13 6.41 -16.56
CA TYR A 699 -19.09 7.07 -15.27
C TYR A 699 -20.36 6.78 -14.45
N PRO A 700 -20.25 6.44 -13.15
CA PRO A 700 -19.02 6.19 -12.36
C PRO A 700 -18.60 4.71 -12.34
N SER A 701 -17.33 4.42 -12.65
CA SER A 701 -16.78 3.06 -12.50
C SER A 701 -15.25 3.05 -12.42
N TRP A 702 -14.66 1.90 -12.06
CA TRP A 702 -13.21 1.69 -12.15
C TRP A 702 -12.70 1.69 -13.60
N LEU A 703 -13.41 1.04 -14.53
CA LEU A 703 -12.94 0.96 -15.91
C LEU A 703 -13.20 2.24 -16.69
N TYR A 704 -14.05 3.15 -16.19
CA TYR A 704 -14.12 4.52 -16.66
C TYR A 704 -12.76 5.22 -16.50
N GLU A 705 -12.11 5.12 -15.32
CA GLU A 705 -10.76 5.68 -15.12
C GLU A 705 -9.78 5.10 -16.15
N VAL A 706 -9.82 3.77 -16.34
CA VAL A 706 -8.98 3.05 -17.31
C VAL A 706 -9.23 3.55 -18.74
N LYS A 707 -10.49 3.71 -19.14
CA LYS A 707 -10.91 4.20 -20.46
C LYS A 707 -10.46 5.63 -20.70
N MET A 708 -10.42 6.44 -19.64
CA MET A 708 -9.89 7.80 -19.67
C MET A 708 -8.35 7.87 -19.63
N GLY A 709 -7.67 6.71 -19.61
CA GLY A 709 -6.21 6.62 -19.71
C GLY A 709 -5.48 6.57 -18.37
N ALA A 710 -6.19 6.31 -17.27
CA ALA A 710 -5.59 6.17 -15.95
C ALA A 710 -4.55 5.04 -15.90
N THR A 711 -3.44 5.32 -15.24
CA THR A 711 -2.38 4.34 -14.95
C THR A 711 -2.20 4.09 -13.45
N THR A 712 -3.04 4.73 -12.64
CA THR A 712 -3.13 4.72 -11.18
C THR A 712 -4.60 4.91 -10.83
N ILE A 713 -5.02 4.54 -9.62
CA ILE A 713 -6.37 4.79 -9.11
C ILE A 713 -6.50 6.28 -8.76
N TRP A 714 -7.64 6.87 -9.06
CA TRP A 714 -7.92 8.28 -8.77
C TRP A 714 -8.53 8.48 -7.38
N GLU A 715 -8.45 9.71 -6.85
CA GLU A 715 -9.07 10.07 -5.57
C GLU A 715 -10.58 10.15 -5.67
N ARG A 716 -11.11 10.58 -6.82
CA ARG A 716 -12.54 10.68 -7.08
C ARG A 716 -12.90 9.84 -8.29
N TRP A 717 -14.09 9.24 -8.25
CA TRP A 717 -14.71 8.62 -9.43
C TRP A 717 -14.83 9.56 -10.63
N ASN A 718 -14.92 10.86 -10.36
CA ASN A 718 -15.04 11.92 -11.37
C ASN A 718 -13.79 12.82 -11.44
N SER A 719 -12.60 12.34 -11.03
CA SER A 719 -11.39 13.17 -11.03
C SER A 719 -11.15 13.84 -12.39
N ILE A 720 -11.36 13.09 -13.48
CA ILE A 720 -11.59 13.65 -14.81
C ILE A 720 -13.05 13.39 -15.17
N LEU A 721 -13.75 14.43 -15.63
CA LEU A 721 -15.15 14.38 -16.04
C LEU A 721 -15.31 13.73 -17.43
N PRO A 722 -16.51 13.24 -17.80
CA PRO A 722 -16.72 12.60 -19.11
C PRO A 722 -16.39 13.49 -20.31
N ASN A 723 -16.39 14.81 -20.13
CA ASN A 723 -16.01 15.79 -21.16
C ASN A 723 -14.49 16.01 -21.28
N GLY A 724 -13.67 15.36 -20.44
CA GLY A 724 -12.21 15.47 -20.39
C GLY A 724 -11.67 16.61 -19.51
N ASP A 725 -12.55 17.39 -18.87
CA ASP A 725 -12.12 18.42 -17.91
C ASP A 725 -11.73 17.78 -16.57
N MET A 726 -10.80 18.43 -15.87
CA MET A 726 -10.53 18.10 -14.47
C MET A 726 -11.75 18.51 -13.63
N SER A 727 -12.13 17.69 -12.63
CA SER A 727 -13.15 18.10 -11.67
C SER A 727 -12.76 19.44 -11.03
N PRO A 728 -13.71 20.41 -10.94
CA PRO A 728 -13.43 21.75 -10.42
C PRO A 728 -13.20 21.76 -8.91
N GLU A 729 -13.48 20.67 -8.22
CA GLU A 729 -13.24 20.52 -6.79
C GLU A 729 -11.73 20.47 -6.50
N GLY A 730 -11.21 21.38 -5.67
CA GLY A 730 -9.76 21.59 -5.48
C GLY A 730 -8.97 20.44 -4.83
N MET A 731 -9.66 19.40 -4.32
CA MET A 731 -9.06 18.17 -3.77
C MET A 731 -9.25 17.05 -4.80
N ASN A 732 -8.27 16.89 -5.70
CA ASN A 732 -8.41 16.01 -6.86
C ASN A 732 -7.08 15.37 -7.34
N SER A 733 -6.67 14.31 -6.66
CA SER A 733 -5.50 13.49 -6.98
C SER A 733 -5.81 12.44 -8.05
N LEU A 734 -4.86 12.19 -8.96
CA LEU A 734 -4.91 11.07 -9.92
C LEU A 734 -4.07 9.87 -9.47
N ASN A 735 -3.65 9.84 -8.21
CA ASN A 735 -2.94 8.73 -7.60
C ASN A 735 -3.31 8.56 -6.12
N HIS A 736 -4.34 7.77 -5.87
CA HIS A 736 -4.91 7.53 -4.56
C HIS A 736 -5.39 6.08 -4.45
N TYR A 737 -4.89 5.30 -3.50
CA TYR A 737 -5.12 3.85 -3.51
C TYR A 737 -6.50 3.41 -2.99
N ALA A 738 -7.31 4.30 -2.40
CA ALA A 738 -8.50 3.94 -1.63
C ALA A 738 -9.49 3.07 -2.43
N TYR A 739 -9.88 3.49 -3.64
CA TYR A 739 -10.79 2.71 -4.50
C TYR A 739 -10.12 1.47 -5.12
N GLY A 740 -8.79 1.37 -5.04
CA GLY A 740 -8.05 0.16 -5.34
C GLY A 740 -8.29 -0.97 -4.35
N ALA A 741 -9.04 -0.74 -3.27
CA ALA A 741 -9.41 -1.77 -2.29
C ALA A 741 -10.20 -2.95 -2.91
N VAL A 742 -10.82 -2.75 -4.08
CA VAL A 742 -11.42 -3.83 -4.89
C VAL A 742 -10.41 -4.95 -5.23
N GLY A 743 -9.10 -4.65 -5.22
CA GLY A 743 -8.06 -5.64 -5.47
C GLY A 743 -8.14 -6.86 -4.55
N SER A 744 -8.57 -6.71 -3.29
CA SER A 744 -8.75 -7.84 -2.38
C SER A 744 -9.84 -8.82 -2.83
N TRP A 745 -10.89 -8.33 -3.50
CA TRP A 745 -11.94 -9.17 -4.10
C TRP A 745 -11.42 -9.98 -5.29
N LEU A 746 -10.51 -9.41 -6.10
CA LEU A 746 -9.85 -10.15 -7.18
C LEU A 746 -9.07 -11.37 -6.64
N TYR A 747 -8.43 -11.24 -5.47
CA TYR A 747 -7.73 -12.37 -4.84
C TYR A 747 -8.68 -13.33 -4.10
N GLU A 748 -9.56 -12.82 -3.24
CA GLU A 748 -10.34 -13.66 -2.34
C GLU A 748 -11.54 -14.33 -2.99
N ASP A 749 -12.14 -13.67 -3.96
CA ASP A 749 -13.42 -14.08 -4.53
C ASP A 749 -13.23 -14.54 -5.98
N VAL A 750 -12.59 -13.74 -6.85
CA VAL A 750 -12.35 -14.15 -8.25
C VAL A 750 -11.38 -15.34 -8.31
N LEU A 751 -10.15 -15.21 -7.79
CA LEU A 751 -9.25 -16.36 -7.66
C LEU A 751 -9.72 -17.34 -6.58
N GLY A 752 -10.53 -16.89 -5.63
CA GLY A 752 -11.02 -17.71 -4.53
C GLY A 752 -9.99 -17.96 -3.42
N ILE A 753 -8.83 -17.29 -3.41
CA ILE A 753 -7.72 -17.51 -2.48
C ILE A 753 -7.95 -16.70 -1.20
N LYS A 754 -8.43 -17.35 -0.14
CA LYS A 754 -8.73 -16.69 1.14
C LYS A 754 -8.14 -17.45 2.31
N ALA A 755 -7.57 -16.72 3.27
CA ALA A 755 -7.08 -17.32 4.51
C ALA A 755 -8.25 -17.82 5.38
N LEU A 756 -8.21 -19.10 5.78
CA LEU A 756 -9.09 -19.64 6.82
C LEU A 756 -8.42 -19.59 8.19
N ASP A 757 -7.11 -19.81 8.21
CA ASP A 757 -6.26 -19.57 9.38
C ASP A 757 -5.26 -18.43 9.06
N PRO A 758 -4.89 -17.60 10.06
CA PRO A 758 -3.88 -16.55 9.90
C PRO A 758 -2.57 -17.10 9.31
N GLY A 759 -1.97 -16.37 8.38
CA GLY A 759 -0.74 -16.79 7.69
C GLY A 759 -0.95 -17.87 6.63
N PHE A 760 -2.19 -18.15 6.23
CA PHE A 760 -2.54 -19.08 5.14
C PHE A 760 -2.06 -20.52 5.36
N SER A 761 -2.03 -20.99 6.62
CA SER A 761 -1.78 -22.42 6.91
C SER A 761 -2.99 -23.28 6.53
N LYS A 762 -4.19 -22.70 6.60
CA LYS A 762 -5.40 -23.19 5.96
C LYS A 762 -5.96 -22.13 5.03
N ILE A 763 -6.33 -22.55 3.83
CA ILE A 763 -6.87 -21.66 2.80
C ILE A 763 -8.19 -22.19 2.28
N GLN A 764 -9.05 -21.28 1.85
CA GLN A 764 -10.14 -21.57 0.92
C GLN A 764 -9.61 -21.37 -0.50
N VAL A 765 -10.09 -22.21 -1.42
CA VAL A 765 -10.01 -21.99 -2.87
C VAL A 765 -11.41 -22.17 -3.44
N ALA A 766 -12.13 -21.07 -3.62
CA ALA A 766 -13.51 -21.06 -4.11
C ALA A 766 -13.72 -19.93 -5.14
N PRO A 767 -13.33 -20.14 -6.41
CA PRO A 767 -13.44 -19.11 -7.43
C PRO A 767 -14.91 -18.74 -7.71
N HIS A 768 -15.23 -17.46 -7.64
CA HIS A 768 -16.48 -16.87 -8.11
C HIS A 768 -16.33 -16.49 -9.58
N VAL A 769 -17.07 -17.17 -10.46
CA VAL A 769 -16.86 -17.12 -11.91
C VAL A 769 -18.05 -16.52 -12.63
N HIS A 770 -17.79 -15.79 -13.70
CA HIS A 770 -18.81 -15.15 -14.53
C HIS A 770 -18.48 -15.33 -16.02
N TRP A 771 -19.50 -15.38 -16.87
CA TRP A 771 -19.34 -15.72 -18.29
C TRP A 771 -18.54 -14.68 -19.08
N SER A 772 -18.52 -13.42 -18.62
CA SER A 772 -17.78 -12.32 -19.25
C SER A 772 -16.27 -12.33 -18.95
N ILE A 773 -15.81 -13.13 -17.99
CA ILE A 773 -14.38 -13.37 -17.76
C ILE A 773 -14.16 -14.88 -17.71
N PRO A 774 -14.21 -15.54 -18.88
CA PRO A 774 -14.16 -17.00 -18.95
C PRO A 774 -12.77 -17.56 -18.70
N ARG A 775 -11.73 -16.72 -18.66
CA ARG A 775 -10.38 -17.12 -18.27
C ARG A 775 -9.75 -16.09 -17.33
N PHE A 776 -9.21 -16.60 -16.22
CA PHE A 776 -8.36 -15.81 -15.34
C PHE A 776 -7.32 -16.69 -14.65
N SER A 777 -6.24 -16.08 -14.20
CA SER A 777 -5.22 -16.74 -13.41
C SER A 777 -4.56 -15.78 -12.45
N GLY A 778 -3.97 -16.32 -11.40
CA GLY A 778 -3.26 -15.53 -10.43
C GLY A 778 -2.47 -16.39 -9.47
N SER A 779 -1.65 -15.71 -8.69
CA SER A 779 -0.87 -16.35 -7.65
C SER A 779 -0.66 -15.43 -6.46
N TYR A 780 -0.50 -16.05 -5.30
CA TYR A 780 -0.21 -15.36 -4.05
C TYR A 780 0.94 -16.07 -3.34
N LEU A 781 2.05 -15.37 -3.14
CA LEU A 781 3.19 -15.83 -2.35
C LEU A 781 2.88 -15.62 -0.87
N SER A 782 2.14 -16.56 -0.30
CA SER A 782 1.78 -16.55 1.11
C SER A 782 2.99 -16.78 2.03
N PRO A 783 2.84 -16.58 3.35
CA PRO A 783 3.88 -16.97 4.31
C PRO A 783 4.30 -18.45 4.21
N ASN A 784 3.39 -19.36 3.85
CA ASN A 784 3.74 -20.78 3.66
C ASN A 784 4.30 -21.12 2.27
N GLY A 785 4.16 -20.22 1.29
CA GLY A 785 4.66 -20.42 -0.06
C GLY A 785 3.64 -20.02 -1.14
N LEU A 786 3.98 -20.33 -2.38
CA LEU A 786 3.21 -19.90 -3.56
C LEU A 786 1.92 -20.71 -3.72
N ILE A 787 0.80 -20.02 -3.70
CA ILE A 787 -0.53 -20.51 -4.10
C ILE A 787 -0.76 -20.05 -5.53
N LYS A 788 -1.20 -20.92 -6.43
CA LYS A 788 -1.58 -20.55 -7.80
C LYS A 788 -2.98 -21.04 -8.09
N VAL A 789 -3.77 -20.22 -8.76
CA VAL A 789 -5.09 -20.60 -9.29
C VAL A 789 -5.16 -20.14 -10.74
N ALA A 790 -5.57 -21.02 -11.63
CA ALA A 790 -5.97 -20.66 -12.99
C ALA A 790 -7.31 -21.33 -13.31
N PHE A 791 -8.25 -20.55 -13.82
CA PHE A 791 -9.57 -20.99 -14.23
C PHE A 791 -9.74 -20.71 -15.73
N GLU A 792 -10.32 -21.66 -16.44
CA GLU A 792 -10.76 -21.49 -17.81
C GLU A 792 -12.04 -22.27 -18.07
N VAL A 793 -12.96 -21.68 -18.83
CA VAL A 793 -14.08 -22.41 -19.45
C VAL A 793 -13.98 -22.36 -20.98
N ASP A 794 -14.07 -23.53 -21.62
CA ASP A 794 -14.05 -23.63 -23.08
C ASP A 794 -15.43 -23.37 -23.71
N LYS A 795 -15.48 -23.29 -25.05
CA LYS A 795 -16.72 -23.08 -25.81
C LYS A 795 -17.79 -24.18 -25.67
N ASN A 796 -17.41 -25.36 -25.15
CA ASN A 796 -18.32 -26.47 -24.88
C ASN A 796 -18.77 -26.47 -23.41
N ASN A 797 -18.49 -25.39 -22.67
CA ASN A 797 -18.80 -25.24 -21.25
C ASN A 797 -18.06 -26.24 -20.34
N GLN A 798 -16.88 -26.71 -20.80
CA GLN A 798 -15.96 -27.52 -20.00
C GLN A 798 -15.05 -26.59 -19.18
N VAL A 799 -15.06 -26.76 -17.87
CA VAL A 799 -14.22 -26.02 -16.93
C VAL A 799 -12.90 -26.76 -16.70
N THR A 800 -11.80 -26.01 -16.68
CA THR A 800 -10.48 -26.44 -16.21
C THR A 800 -10.00 -25.53 -15.07
N ILE A 801 -9.60 -26.13 -13.94
CA ILE A 801 -8.98 -25.40 -12.81
C ILE A 801 -7.62 -26.02 -12.51
N ASN A 802 -6.56 -25.21 -12.54
CA ASN A 802 -5.23 -25.57 -12.05
C ASN A 802 -4.98 -24.91 -10.70
N LEU A 803 -4.56 -25.72 -9.72
CA LEU A 803 -4.30 -25.27 -8.35
C LEU A 803 -2.94 -25.76 -7.87
N THR A 804 -2.10 -24.84 -7.38
CA THR A 804 -0.90 -25.17 -6.60
C THR A 804 -1.15 -24.84 -5.13
N VAL A 805 -0.98 -25.82 -4.25
CA VAL A 805 -1.03 -25.66 -2.79
C VAL A 805 0.39 -25.80 -2.23
N PRO A 806 0.91 -24.82 -1.48
CA PRO A 806 2.28 -24.86 -0.99
C PRO A 806 2.47 -25.89 0.14
N PHE A 807 3.73 -26.22 0.40
CA PHE A 807 4.13 -27.09 1.51
C PHE A 807 3.53 -26.61 2.84
N ASN A 808 3.18 -27.55 3.72
CA ASN A 808 2.64 -27.25 5.06
C ASN A 808 1.28 -26.50 5.06
N THR A 809 0.54 -26.54 3.96
CA THR A 809 -0.75 -25.87 3.79
C THR A 809 -1.87 -26.86 3.49
N GLU A 810 -3.06 -26.57 4.03
CA GLU A 810 -4.31 -27.28 3.77
C GLU A 810 -5.27 -26.38 2.97
N ALA A 811 -5.85 -26.90 1.88
CA ALA A 811 -6.76 -26.16 1.02
C ALA A 811 -8.17 -26.75 1.03
N HIS A 812 -9.16 -25.93 1.37
CA HIS A 812 -10.58 -26.22 1.32
C HIS A 812 -11.12 -25.72 -0.02
N VAL A 813 -11.22 -26.65 -0.97
CA VAL A 813 -11.58 -26.33 -2.36
C VAL A 813 -13.07 -26.50 -2.59
N ARG A 814 -13.68 -25.53 -3.26
CA ARG A 814 -15.06 -25.58 -3.76
C ARG A 814 -15.05 -25.35 -5.27
N LEU A 815 -15.44 -26.36 -6.04
CA LEU A 815 -15.50 -26.26 -7.50
C LEU A 815 -16.84 -25.63 -7.92
N PRO A 816 -16.85 -24.50 -8.66
CA PRO A 816 -18.07 -23.81 -9.05
C PRO A 816 -18.91 -24.62 -10.05
N TYR A 817 -20.24 -24.61 -9.92
CA TYR A 817 -21.17 -25.25 -10.88
C TYR A 817 -20.88 -26.72 -11.24
N HIS A 818 -20.31 -27.48 -10.31
CA HIS A 818 -20.08 -28.93 -10.46
C HIS A 818 -21.41 -29.71 -10.33
N GLU A 819 -21.54 -30.87 -11.00
CA GLU A 819 -22.76 -31.71 -11.01
C GLU A 819 -23.27 -32.14 -9.62
N GLU A 820 -22.36 -32.29 -8.67
CA GLU A 820 -22.65 -32.58 -7.26
C GLU A 820 -23.14 -31.34 -6.47
N ASN A 821 -23.53 -30.24 -7.14
CA ASN A 821 -23.85 -28.94 -6.54
C ASN A 821 -22.76 -28.49 -5.55
N GLU A 822 -21.60 -28.13 -6.11
CA GLU A 822 -20.41 -27.63 -5.40
C GLU A 822 -19.62 -28.69 -4.63
N LYS A 823 -18.84 -29.47 -5.38
CA LYS A 823 -17.91 -30.46 -4.80
C LYS A 823 -16.94 -29.77 -3.85
N LYS A 824 -16.97 -30.16 -2.57
CA LYS A 824 -16.06 -29.71 -1.53
C LYS A 824 -14.96 -30.74 -1.31
N MET A 825 -13.72 -30.29 -1.30
CA MET A 825 -12.55 -31.16 -1.17
C MET A 825 -11.54 -30.56 -0.19
N LEU A 826 -10.87 -31.45 0.54
CA LEU A 826 -9.71 -31.10 1.36
C LEU A 826 -8.45 -31.58 0.67
N LEU A 827 -7.57 -30.65 0.31
CA LEU A 827 -6.29 -30.94 -0.33
C LEU A 827 -5.13 -30.54 0.58
N THR A 828 -3.98 -31.17 0.36
CA THR A 828 -2.70 -30.80 0.99
C THR A 828 -1.76 -30.23 -0.08
N ALA A 829 -0.48 -30.04 0.26
CA ALA A 829 0.49 -29.50 -0.68
C ALA A 829 0.58 -30.32 -1.99
N GLY A 830 0.66 -29.64 -3.13
CA GLY A 830 0.75 -30.28 -4.45
C GLY A 830 0.16 -29.44 -5.57
N ASP A 831 0.26 -29.98 -6.78
CA ASP A 831 -0.33 -29.42 -7.99
C ASP A 831 -1.51 -30.29 -8.43
N TYR A 832 -2.63 -29.65 -8.71
CA TYR A 832 -3.91 -30.29 -9.01
C TYR A 832 -4.51 -29.70 -10.29
N GLU A 833 -5.08 -30.57 -11.13
CA GLU A 833 -5.89 -30.18 -12.29
C GLU A 833 -7.29 -30.77 -12.14
N PHE A 834 -8.31 -29.94 -12.26
CA PHE A 834 -9.72 -30.35 -12.27
C PHE A 834 -10.33 -30.06 -13.64
N LYS A 835 -10.99 -31.04 -14.24
CA LYS A 835 -11.73 -30.91 -15.50
C LYS A 835 -13.14 -31.48 -15.35
N TYR A 836 -14.16 -30.69 -15.65
CA TYR A 836 -15.56 -31.10 -15.53
C TYR A 836 -16.48 -30.28 -16.44
N GLN A 837 -17.67 -30.81 -16.70
CA GLN A 837 -18.74 -30.08 -17.40
C GLN A 837 -19.50 -29.23 -16.39
N ALA A 838 -19.62 -27.92 -16.62
CA ALA A 838 -20.40 -27.05 -15.73
C ALA A 838 -21.91 -27.30 -15.92
N THR A 839 -22.67 -27.26 -14.81
CA THR A 839 -24.14 -27.41 -14.80
C THR A 839 -24.86 -26.15 -15.26
N THR A 840 -24.18 -25.00 -15.23
CA THR A 840 -24.65 -23.70 -15.71
C THR A 840 -23.85 -23.32 -16.95
N GLU A 841 -24.47 -22.63 -17.90
CA GLU A 841 -23.80 -22.08 -19.08
C GLU A 841 -22.90 -20.88 -18.69
N LEU A 842 -21.59 -21.11 -18.65
CA LEU A 842 -20.54 -20.13 -18.33
C LEU A 842 -19.88 -19.54 -19.58
N ARG A 843 -20.40 -19.87 -20.76
CA ARG A 843 -20.08 -19.23 -22.03
C ARG A 843 -21.37 -18.79 -22.68
N ARG A 844 -21.56 -17.49 -22.86
CA ARG A 844 -22.71 -16.97 -23.60
C ARG A 844 -22.36 -16.76 -25.07
N SER A 845 -23.33 -17.04 -25.96
CA SER A 845 -23.25 -16.70 -27.37
C SER A 845 -24.17 -15.52 -27.65
N PHE A 846 -23.63 -14.43 -28.20
CA PHE A 846 -24.40 -13.25 -28.58
C PHE A 846 -24.76 -13.32 -30.07
N ASP A 847 -26.04 -13.52 -30.37
CA ASP A 847 -26.57 -13.57 -31.72
C ASP A 847 -27.94 -12.88 -31.84
N GLU A 848 -28.43 -12.71 -33.09
CA GLU A 848 -29.68 -11.99 -33.36
C GLU A 848 -30.94 -12.70 -32.81
N LYS A 849 -30.85 -13.93 -32.32
CA LYS A 849 -32.00 -14.68 -31.78
C LYS A 849 -32.27 -14.37 -30.31
N MET A 850 -31.35 -13.70 -29.62
CA MET A 850 -31.55 -13.27 -28.24
C MET A 850 -32.77 -12.38 -28.13
N THR A 851 -33.64 -12.67 -27.18
CA THR A 851 -34.82 -11.84 -26.93
C THR A 851 -34.45 -10.62 -26.08
N LEU A 852 -35.27 -9.56 -26.18
CA LEU A 852 -35.12 -8.40 -25.30
C LEU A 852 -35.17 -8.79 -23.82
N LYS A 853 -35.97 -9.80 -23.47
CA LYS A 853 -36.02 -10.38 -22.11
C LYS A 853 -34.70 -11.02 -21.71
N ASP A 854 -34.03 -11.76 -22.61
CA ASP A 854 -32.74 -12.38 -22.31
C ASP A 854 -31.66 -11.32 -22.08
N ILE A 855 -31.68 -10.24 -22.87
CA ILE A 855 -30.77 -9.10 -22.74
C ILE A 855 -31.00 -8.33 -21.44
N LEU A 856 -32.26 -8.17 -21.02
CA LEU A 856 -32.59 -7.42 -19.81
C LEU A 856 -32.55 -8.27 -18.53
N ALA A 857 -32.43 -9.59 -18.66
CA ALA A 857 -32.35 -10.51 -17.50
C ALA A 857 -30.98 -10.46 -16.81
N ASP A 858 -29.93 -10.08 -17.53
CA ASP A 858 -28.58 -9.95 -17.02
C ASP A 858 -28.19 -8.48 -16.90
N PRO A 859 -27.71 -8.02 -15.73
CA PRO A 859 -27.42 -6.61 -15.52
C PRO A 859 -26.38 -6.03 -16.49
N LEU A 860 -25.35 -6.79 -16.86
CA LEU A 860 -24.30 -6.32 -17.77
C LEU A 860 -24.86 -6.09 -19.17
N THR A 861 -25.60 -7.06 -19.72
CA THR A 861 -26.23 -6.88 -21.04
C THR A 861 -27.34 -5.81 -21.00
N ALA A 862 -28.03 -5.65 -19.87
CA ALA A 862 -29.04 -4.61 -19.68
C ALA A 862 -28.45 -3.19 -19.69
N VAL A 863 -27.30 -2.98 -19.05
CA VAL A 863 -26.57 -1.70 -19.09
C VAL A 863 -26.19 -1.36 -20.52
N ARG A 864 -25.56 -2.30 -21.24
CA ARG A 864 -25.15 -2.10 -22.65
C ARG A 864 -26.33 -1.80 -23.57
N PHE A 865 -27.47 -2.45 -23.33
CA PHE A 865 -28.67 -2.18 -24.08
C PHE A 865 -29.17 -0.75 -23.82
N LYS A 866 -29.21 -0.30 -22.55
CA LYS A 866 -29.64 1.05 -22.22
C LYS A 866 -28.73 2.12 -22.81
N GLU A 867 -27.41 2.00 -22.64
CA GLU A 867 -26.45 2.98 -23.19
C GLU A 867 -26.64 3.22 -24.69
N ARG A 868 -26.95 2.17 -25.45
CA ARG A 868 -27.11 2.27 -26.91
C ARG A 868 -28.51 2.72 -27.32
N PHE A 869 -29.54 2.36 -26.55
CA PHE A 869 -30.94 2.43 -26.98
C PHE A 869 -31.85 3.34 -26.12
N GLU A 870 -31.35 3.98 -25.05
CA GLU A 870 -32.12 4.92 -24.22
C GLU A 870 -32.66 6.13 -25.03
N ASP A 871 -31.96 6.53 -26.10
CA ASP A 871 -32.40 7.62 -26.99
C ASP A 871 -33.36 7.18 -28.11
N HIS A 872 -33.74 5.89 -28.19
CA HIS A 872 -34.41 5.30 -29.37
C HIS A 872 -35.76 4.61 -29.04
N ARG A 873 -36.35 3.95 -30.05
CA ARG A 873 -37.78 3.56 -30.22
C ARG A 873 -38.33 2.56 -29.18
N ILE A 874 -37.55 2.15 -28.18
CA ILE A 874 -37.94 1.27 -27.07
C ILE A 874 -37.44 1.90 -25.77
N SER A 875 -38.10 2.96 -25.31
CA SER A 875 -37.62 3.77 -24.17
C SER A 875 -38.55 3.72 -22.96
N SER A 876 -39.80 3.27 -23.13
CA SER A 876 -40.75 3.13 -22.02
C SER A 876 -40.81 1.71 -21.45
N GLU A 877 -41.07 1.56 -20.15
CA GLU A 877 -41.35 0.23 -19.54
C GLU A 877 -42.46 -0.54 -20.27
N ARG A 878 -43.42 0.20 -20.86
CA ARG A 878 -44.51 -0.38 -21.63
C ARG A 878 -44.02 -1.01 -22.94
N GLU A 879 -43.12 -0.34 -23.65
CA GLU A 879 -42.51 -0.86 -24.88
C GLU A 879 -41.57 -2.01 -24.59
N VAL A 880 -40.76 -1.91 -23.53
CA VAL A 880 -39.90 -3.02 -23.08
C VAL A 880 -40.74 -4.27 -22.78
N ARG A 881 -41.89 -4.12 -22.10
CA ARG A 881 -42.81 -5.25 -21.86
C ARG A 881 -43.48 -5.74 -23.14
N HIS A 882 -43.80 -4.84 -24.08
CA HIS A 882 -44.44 -5.20 -25.34
C HIS A 882 -43.54 -6.07 -26.21
N HIS A 883 -42.26 -5.72 -26.29
CA HIS A 883 -41.25 -6.37 -27.11
C HIS A 883 -40.40 -7.40 -26.34
N ALA A 884 -40.77 -7.76 -25.11
CA ALA A 884 -39.94 -8.60 -24.25
C ALA A 884 -39.55 -9.94 -24.90
N ASN A 885 -40.45 -10.55 -25.68
CA ASN A 885 -40.17 -11.83 -26.35
C ASN A 885 -39.68 -11.68 -27.79
N ASP A 886 -39.55 -10.44 -28.29
CA ASP A 886 -39.03 -10.18 -29.62
C ASP A 886 -37.51 -10.40 -29.60
N SER A 887 -37.01 -11.15 -30.57
CA SER A 887 -35.58 -11.30 -30.79
C SER A 887 -34.97 -10.00 -31.33
N LEU A 888 -33.66 -9.84 -31.21
CA LEU A 888 -32.94 -8.73 -31.85
C LEU A 888 -33.22 -8.66 -33.37
N ALA A 889 -33.39 -9.82 -34.03
CA ALA A 889 -33.83 -9.91 -35.42
C ALA A 889 -35.26 -9.37 -35.61
N ASP A 890 -36.20 -9.74 -34.73
CA ASP A 890 -37.58 -9.23 -34.78
C ASP A 890 -37.63 -7.73 -34.55
N LEU A 891 -36.83 -7.20 -33.61
CA LEU A 891 -36.70 -5.76 -33.36
C LEU A 891 -36.17 -5.04 -34.61
N LYS A 892 -35.22 -5.64 -35.32
CA LYS A 892 -34.72 -5.11 -36.59
C LYS A 892 -35.78 -5.14 -37.70
N GLU A 893 -36.51 -6.24 -37.86
CA GLU A 893 -37.60 -6.35 -38.84
C GLU A 893 -38.72 -5.33 -38.58
N GLN A 894 -38.98 -5.03 -37.32
CA GLN A 894 -39.94 -4.01 -36.88
C GLN A 894 -39.40 -2.57 -37.02
N ASN A 895 -38.19 -2.39 -37.55
CA ASN A 895 -37.47 -1.11 -37.62
C ASN A 895 -37.26 -0.46 -36.24
N LEU A 896 -37.18 -1.24 -35.17
CA LEU A 896 -36.82 -0.75 -33.84
C LEU A 896 -35.30 -0.74 -33.64
N LEU A 897 -34.56 -1.54 -34.43
CA LEU A 897 -33.11 -1.55 -34.55
C LEU A 897 -32.69 -1.47 -36.03
N THR A 898 -31.65 -0.72 -36.35
CA THR A 898 -31.00 -0.76 -37.66
C THR A 898 -29.97 -1.88 -37.74
N GLU A 899 -29.59 -2.29 -38.95
CA GLU A 899 -28.52 -3.28 -39.19
C GLU A 899 -27.20 -2.90 -38.48
N ASN A 900 -26.84 -1.62 -38.56
CA ASN A 900 -25.61 -1.10 -37.96
C ASN A 900 -25.69 -1.12 -36.44
N GLU A 901 -26.80 -0.67 -35.86
CA GLU A 901 -27.02 -0.70 -34.40
C GLU A 901 -26.97 -2.13 -33.86
N LEU A 902 -27.62 -3.07 -34.54
CA LEU A 902 -27.60 -4.48 -34.16
C LEU A 902 -26.19 -5.07 -34.25
N SER A 903 -25.49 -4.83 -35.36
CA SER A 903 -24.14 -5.33 -35.56
C SER A 903 -23.17 -4.77 -34.52
N GLU A 904 -23.26 -3.48 -34.22
CA GLU A 904 -22.45 -2.81 -33.22
C GLU A 904 -22.77 -3.31 -31.80
N PHE A 905 -24.04 -3.45 -31.45
CA PHE A 905 -24.45 -4.00 -30.15
C PHE A 905 -23.94 -5.41 -29.94
N LEU A 906 -24.09 -6.30 -30.94
CA LEU A 906 -23.57 -7.66 -30.86
C LEU A 906 -22.04 -7.71 -30.83
N ASN A 907 -21.35 -6.80 -31.51
CA ASN A 907 -19.90 -6.70 -31.42
C ASN A 907 -19.45 -6.25 -30.02
N ASN A 908 -20.10 -5.21 -29.45
CA ASN A 908 -19.82 -4.76 -28.09
C ASN A 908 -20.03 -5.89 -27.08
N LEU A 909 -21.12 -6.66 -27.18
CA LEU A 909 -21.35 -7.81 -26.30
C LEU A 909 -20.34 -8.95 -26.48
N ARG A 910 -19.73 -9.09 -27.68
CA ARG A 910 -18.68 -10.09 -27.94
C ARG A 910 -17.28 -9.62 -27.53
N GLU A 911 -17.07 -8.31 -27.43
CA GLU A 911 -15.82 -7.71 -26.93
C GLU A 911 -15.74 -7.76 -25.39
N ILE A 912 -16.89 -7.71 -24.73
CA ILE A 912 -17.08 -8.02 -23.30
C ILE A 912 -16.85 -9.52 -23.08
#